data_AF-A0A2P6VWV5-F1
#
_entry.id   AF-A0A2P6VWV5-F1
#
_cell.length_a   1.000
_cell.length_b   1.000
_cell.length_c   1.000
_cell.angle_alpha   90.00
_cell.angle_beta   90.00
_cell.angle_gamma   90.00
#
_symmetry.space_group_name_H-M   'P 1'
#
loop_
_entity.id
_entity.type
_entity.pdbx_description
1 polymer ?
#
loop_
_entity_poly.entity_id
_entity_poly.type
_entity_poly.pdbx_seq_one_letter_code
_entity_poly.pdbx_strand_id
1 'polypeptide(L)'
;MAFVTEAALIALREGLEALLITGILLGLVSRLGRPDVRKHVWAGFGAAVIASVGAGWLIYEHLFTAFEEGGYGAWFELVAILLAVGTLTYMVFWMWSHTTQVLSEAKEQVREALTAGSVATIVAITFLSVVREGLETVLFYATLATEHAMLDLLWSGAVGFAVSAGLVYLVLRASRHVNLQRFFQVTGAFLLVVAAMLLTHAVEALTELGFLAPQAALWDTSWLLAPDSVLGRILHAAVGYTAAPTLYQALAYLGYLAIAGGAFLYQQGFFTTATTQGRQLRPGRVGAVALALVLAFSTVGMAAQDPVEGLGTAATGHDHGPSAHGDEAPTGEELPDDATVGVMLRSHGEPLEYNATTYVEFAEFTRNLLIQLGFEELLAIDQGTVLVDEDRPHANEPRPMPDYMDAWLEHHAGPATYVGSPVPDRQQVPAVDGMYVMPGGPGLGEPDILEAAGLGAWKDYRQMENASQMHEAKTEVLDRIEQTLDERFDGELVVERAHHIRPMVDPRDESVSASAEQLVEADVDVIVDAYTSHLHSDIMNECMKEKAFHEALDEHGYEGRVLEAGPSGLTDTFAQGMADAIADKLTAYPQSEDVWLSLTHHGADPDLDSQCRDRKDPYVNQTMAMFANVEAALDNRSLAPNTSIHQVYGAGADDPDDGIYSPTEAVENASKQGHELLLDVPYELPGDGFDNLVNHRLSYDLDPRQAPHYDADYQTHLTRQNVEITITSSAFGHETRAQAQVDTIVDAMDPLFETETDT
;
A
#
# COMPACT_ATOMS: atom_id res chain seq x y z
N MET A 1 29.63 35.75 11.78
CA MET A 1 28.20 35.37 11.86
C MET A 1 27.57 35.25 10.49
N ALA A 2 27.43 36.32 9.69
CA ALA A 2 26.70 36.23 8.41
C ALA A 2 27.31 35.26 7.38
N PHE A 3 28.64 35.22 7.21
CA PHE A 3 29.29 34.19 6.40
C PHE A 3 28.94 32.76 6.87
N VAL A 4 28.96 32.54 8.20
CA VAL A 4 28.68 31.23 8.80
C VAL A 4 27.31 30.69 8.37
N THR A 5 26.31 31.55 8.15
CA THR A 5 24.99 31.10 7.64
C THR A 5 25.02 30.58 6.20
N GLU A 6 25.86 31.11 5.31
CA GLU A 6 25.82 30.77 3.89
C GLU A 6 26.51 29.42 3.65
N ALA A 7 27.74 29.27 4.15
CA ALA A 7 28.45 28.00 4.14
C ALA A 7 27.77 26.92 5.02
N ALA A 8 27.08 27.30 6.12
CA ALA A 8 26.30 26.33 6.90
C ALA A 8 25.01 25.90 6.20
N LEU A 9 24.38 26.72 5.36
CA LEU A 9 23.22 26.29 4.56
C LEU A 9 23.62 25.24 3.51
N ILE A 10 24.82 25.35 2.93
CA ILE A 10 25.39 24.32 2.04
C ILE A 10 25.63 23.02 2.84
N ALA A 11 26.37 23.07 3.94
CA ALA A 11 26.66 21.88 4.75
C ALA A 11 25.41 21.29 5.45
N LEU A 12 24.37 22.09 5.67
CA LEU A 12 23.05 21.66 6.12
C LEU A 12 22.33 20.82 5.07
N ARG A 13 22.46 21.19 3.78
CA ARG A 13 21.87 20.46 2.65
C ARG A 13 22.57 19.12 2.45
N GLU A 14 23.85 19.12 2.11
CA GLU A 14 24.55 17.87 1.76
C GLU A 14 24.66 16.95 2.99
N GLY A 15 24.82 17.57 4.17
CA GLY A 15 24.80 16.87 5.45
C GLY A 15 23.43 16.32 5.83
N LEU A 16 22.31 16.80 5.28
CA LEU A 16 20.99 16.20 5.45
C LEU A 16 20.85 15.00 4.52
N GLU A 17 21.23 15.14 3.25
CA GLU A 17 21.09 14.06 2.26
C GLU A 17 22.01 12.87 2.59
N ALA A 18 23.26 13.11 2.93
CA ALA A 18 24.20 12.09 3.41
C ALA A 18 23.70 11.36 4.68
N LEU A 19 23.13 12.08 5.65
CA LEU A 19 22.58 11.50 6.88
C LEU A 19 21.24 10.78 6.65
N LEU A 20 20.43 11.22 5.69
CA LEU A 20 19.17 10.59 5.33
C LEU A 20 19.41 9.27 4.59
N ILE A 21 20.34 9.23 3.63
CA ILE A 21 20.81 7.98 3.00
C ILE A 21 21.36 7.00 4.06
N THR A 22 22.19 7.50 4.98
CA THR A 22 22.75 6.68 6.08
C THR A 22 21.66 6.20 7.03
N GLY A 23 20.63 7.01 7.29
CA GLY A 23 19.45 6.65 8.08
C GLY A 23 18.63 5.54 7.41
N ILE A 24 18.43 5.61 6.09
CA ILE A 24 17.77 4.57 5.30
C ILE A 24 18.56 3.25 5.36
N LEU A 25 19.87 3.28 5.14
CA LEU A 25 20.73 2.10 5.24
C LEU A 25 20.72 1.48 6.65
N LEU A 26 20.76 2.30 7.70
CA LEU A 26 20.65 1.85 9.09
C LEU A 26 19.26 1.27 9.41
N GLY A 27 18.20 1.83 8.83
CA GLY A 27 16.83 1.32 8.95
C GLY A 27 16.65 -0.02 8.26
N LEU A 28 17.11 -0.13 7.01
CA LEU A 28 17.07 -1.36 6.22
C LEU A 28 17.84 -2.50 6.88
N VAL A 29 19.07 -2.26 7.33
CA VAL A 29 19.87 -3.25 8.09
C VAL A 29 19.24 -3.64 9.43
N SER A 30 18.36 -2.79 9.98
CA SER A 30 17.59 -3.12 11.19
C SER A 30 16.32 -3.92 10.89
N ARG A 31 15.65 -3.67 9.75
CA ARG A 31 14.51 -4.48 9.27
C ARG A 31 14.94 -5.88 8.83
N LEU A 32 16.06 -5.99 8.12
CA LEU A 32 16.64 -7.27 7.66
C LEU A 32 17.33 -8.07 8.79
N GLY A 33 16.82 -8.03 10.03
CA GLY A 33 17.25 -8.87 11.16
C GLY A 33 18.72 -8.77 11.61
N ARG A 34 19.53 -7.82 11.09
CA ARG A 34 21.00 -7.84 11.22
C ARG A 34 21.59 -6.61 11.94
N PRO A 35 21.22 -6.34 13.20
CA PRO A 35 21.71 -5.19 13.96
C PRO A 35 23.23 -5.21 14.20
N ASP A 36 23.87 -6.38 14.13
CA ASP A 36 25.33 -6.54 14.24
C ASP A 36 26.10 -5.84 13.11
N VAL A 37 25.45 -5.58 11.97
CA VAL A 37 26.03 -4.97 10.77
C VAL A 37 26.00 -3.43 10.84
N ARG A 38 25.16 -2.82 11.68
CA ARG A 38 25.00 -1.35 11.79
C ARG A 38 26.32 -0.61 12.06
N LYS A 39 27.27 -1.25 12.76
CA LYS A 39 28.62 -0.73 13.00
C LYS A 39 29.45 -0.52 11.73
N HIS A 40 29.18 -1.29 10.67
CA HIS A 40 29.87 -1.19 9.38
C HIS A 40 29.34 -0.03 8.52
N VAL A 41 28.04 0.24 8.59
CA VAL A 41 27.42 1.45 8.02
C VAL A 41 28.07 2.70 8.65
N TRP A 42 28.15 2.76 9.98
CA TRP A 42 28.86 3.85 10.67
C TRP A 42 30.36 3.94 10.34
N ALA A 43 31.03 2.81 10.04
CA ALA A 43 32.43 2.82 9.61
C ALA A 43 32.60 3.40 8.20
N GLY A 44 31.72 3.06 7.25
CA GLY A 44 31.70 3.65 5.91
C GLY A 44 31.39 5.14 5.93
N PHE A 45 30.40 5.54 6.74
CA PHE A 45 30.06 6.94 6.98
C PHE A 45 31.25 7.74 7.54
N GLY A 46 31.88 7.26 8.61
CA GLY A 46 33.04 7.92 9.22
C GLY A 46 34.23 8.02 8.27
N ALA A 47 34.50 6.98 7.47
CA ALA A 47 35.55 6.99 6.46
C ALA A 47 35.28 8.04 5.35
N ALA A 48 34.02 8.19 4.91
CA ALA A 48 33.64 9.15 3.89
C ALA A 48 33.76 10.61 4.36
N VAL A 49 33.33 10.90 5.60
CA VAL A 49 33.49 12.24 6.20
C VAL A 49 34.99 12.61 6.32
N ILE A 50 35.84 11.67 6.75
CA ILE A 50 37.29 11.87 6.83
C ILE A 50 37.89 12.10 5.43
N ALA A 51 37.48 11.31 4.43
CA ALA A 51 37.97 11.45 3.06
C ALA A 51 37.58 12.80 2.44
N SER A 52 36.36 13.28 2.68
CA SER A 52 35.85 14.54 2.15
C SER A 52 36.54 15.74 2.79
N VAL A 53 36.71 15.76 4.13
CA VAL A 53 37.49 16.80 4.82
C VAL A 53 38.96 16.80 4.34
N GLY A 54 39.55 15.62 4.12
CA GLY A 54 40.89 15.48 3.55
C GLY A 54 41.00 16.02 2.12
N ALA A 55 40.00 15.74 1.27
CA ALA A 55 39.95 16.26 -0.10
C ALA A 55 39.81 17.79 -0.13
N GLY A 56 38.94 18.37 0.71
CA GLY A 56 38.80 19.82 0.85
C GLY A 56 40.08 20.50 1.32
N TRP A 57 40.77 19.93 2.31
CA TRP A 57 42.07 20.43 2.75
C TRP A 57 43.13 20.37 1.63
N LEU A 58 43.22 19.26 0.89
CA LEU A 58 44.18 19.13 -0.23
C LEU A 58 43.89 20.11 -1.38
N ILE A 59 42.61 20.38 -1.69
CA ILE A 59 42.23 21.36 -2.72
C ILE A 59 42.59 22.78 -2.26
N TYR A 60 42.33 23.13 -1.00
CA TYR A 60 42.71 24.42 -0.42
C TYR A 60 44.24 24.61 -0.40
N GLU A 61 44.98 23.63 0.13
CA GLU A 61 46.43 23.72 0.37
C GLU A 61 47.28 23.60 -0.91
N HIS A 62 46.79 22.94 -1.97
CA HIS A 62 47.59 22.62 -3.17
C HIS A 62 47.01 23.06 -4.51
N LEU A 63 45.69 23.33 -4.62
CA LEU A 63 45.11 23.90 -5.84
C LEU A 63 44.89 25.41 -5.68
N PHE A 64 44.14 25.84 -4.66
CA PHE A 64 43.76 27.24 -4.52
C PHE A 64 44.99 28.16 -4.37
N THR A 65 45.83 27.90 -3.37
CA THR A 65 47.09 28.64 -3.12
C THR A 65 47.98 28.75 -4.37
N ALA A 66 48.16 27.64 -5.09
CA ALA A 66 49.03 27.57 -6.26
C ALA A 66 48.47 28.32 -7.48
N PHE A 67 47.15 28.39 -7.64
CA PHE A 67 46.49 29.15 -8.70
C PHE A 67 46.42 30.65 -8.36
N GLU A 68 46.25 31.01 -7.09
CA GLU A 68 46.30 32.40 -6.60
C GLU A 68 47.71 32.99 -6.77
N GLU A 69 48.74 32.33 -6.22
CA GLU A 69 50.15 32.73 -6.41
C GLU A 69 50.57 32.75 -7.89
N GLY A 70 49.98 31.87 -8.71
CA GLY A 70 50.22 31.79 -10.15
C GLY A 70 49.54 32.89 -10.98
N GLY A 71 48.64 33.69 -10.41
CA GLY A 71 47.86 34.70 -11.13
C GLY A 71 46.71 34.14 -11.99
N TYR A 72 46.26 32.91 -11.70
CA TYR A 72 45.16 32.22 -12.39
C TYR A 72 43.87 32.14 -11.55
N GLY A 73 43.78 32.86 -10.43
CA GLY A 73 42.64 32.83 -9.50
C GLY A 73 41.27 32.93 -10.18
N ALA A 74 41.01 33.99 -10.95
CA ALA A 74 39.74 34.18 -11.67
C ALA A 74 39.43 33.08 -12.72
N TRP A 75 40.46 32.38 -13.25
CA TRP A 75 40.25 31.20 -14.11
C TRP A 75 39.88 29.96 -13.29
N PHE A 76 40.50 29.75 -12.12
CA PHE A 76 40.15 28.68 -11.19
C PHE A 76 38.71 28.87 -10.69
N GLU A 77 38.36 30.08 -10.26
CA GLU A 77 37.03 30.48 -9.82
C GLU A 77 35.96 30.25 -10.90
N LEU A 78 36.16 30.78 -12.12
CA LEU A 78 35.23 30.56 -13.22
C LEU A 78 35.01 29.06 -13.51
N VAL A 79 36.07 28.25 -13.50
CA VAL A 79 35.98 26.80 -13.72
C VAL A 79 35.28 26.10 -12.55
N ALA A 80 35.58 26.46 -11.31
CA ALA A 80 34.94 25.90 -10.12
C ALA A 80 33.43 26.20 -10.09
N ILE A 81 33.04 27.45 -10.38
CA ILE A 81 31.64 27.87 -10.44
C ILE A 81 30.90 27.17 -11.60
N LEU A 82 31.49 27.08 -12.80
CA LEU A 82 30.86 26.38 -13.92
C LEU A 82 30.71 24.87 -13.68
N LEU A 83 31.68 24.24 -12.98
CA LEU A 83 31.56 22.86 -12.53
C LEU A 83 30.46 22.72 -11.46
N ALA A 84 30.39 23.62 -10.47
CA ALA A 84 29.36 23.61 -9.44
C ALA A 84 27.94 23.76 -10.03
N VAL A 85 27.74 24.70 -10.96
CA VAL A 85 26.47 24.87 -11.70
C VAL A 85 26.16 23.63 -12.55
N GLY A 86 27.15 23.06 -13.22
CA GLY A 86 26.99 21.84 -14.03
C GLY A 86 26.55 20.64 -13.18
N THR A 87 27.26 20.38 -12.07
CA THR A 87 26.95 19.30 -11.13
C THR A 87 25.58 19.50 -10.48
N LEU A 88 25.25 20.70 -9.99
CA LEU A 88 23.90 20.99 -9.44
C LEU A 88 22.80 20.71 -10.45
N THR A 89 22.96 21.19 -11.69
CA THR A 89 21.98 20.96 -12.75
C THR A 89 21.82 19.46 -13.01
N TYR A 90 22.95 18.74 -13.12
CA TYR A 90 22.95 17.29 -13.32
C TYR A 90 22.31 16.53 -12.14
N MET A 91 22.60 16.92 -10.88
CA MET A 91 22.03 16.29 -9.69
C MET A 91 20.52 16.45 -9.61
N VAL A 92 19.97 17.65 -9.84
CA VAL A 92 18.51 17.86 -9.80
C VAL A 92 17.79 16.95 -10.80
N PHE A 93 18.33 16.78 -12.02
CA PHE A 93 17.74 15.89 -13.03
C PHE A 93 18.06 14.40 -12.81
N TRP A 94 19.22 14.06 -12.24
CA TRP A 94 19.60 12.69 -11.90
C TRP A 94 18.79 12.13 -10.74
N MET A 95 18.63 12.90 -9.66
CA MET A 95 17.80 12.53 -8.51
C MET A 95 16.35 12.32 -8.96
N TRP A 96 15.78 13.27 -9.71
CA TRP A 96 14.41 13.18 -10.22
C TRP A 96 14.17 11.89 -11.03
N SER A 97 15.11 11.54 -11.93
CA SER A 97 15.00 10.33 -12.77
C SER A 97 15.18 9.01 -12.03
N HIS A 98 15.80 9.00 -10.85
CA HIS A 98 16.07 7.77 -10.07
C HIS A 98 15.41 7.77 -8.67
N THR A 99 14.50 8.70 -8.37
CA THR A 99 13.94 8.91 -7.01
C THR A 99 13.32 7.64 -6.38
N THR A 100 12.80 6.73 -7.21
CA THR A 100 12.31 5.40 -6.81
C THR A 100 13.40 4.33 -6.85
N GLN A 101 14.20 4.30 -7.93
CA GLN A 101 15.24 3.31 -8.19
C GLN A 101 16.36 3.31 -7.14
N VAL A 102 16.80 4.48 -6.64
CA VAL A 102 17.83 4.54 -5.59
C VAL A 102 17.41 3.79 -4.32
N LEU A 103 16.11 3.73 -4.03
CA LEU A 103 15.60 3.01 -2.86
C LEU A 103 15.49 1.50 -3.09
N SER A 104 15.18 1.03 -4.31
CA SER A 104 15.18 -0.39 -4.66
C SER A 104 16.59 -0.93 -4.88
N GLU A 105 17.47 -0.20 -5.58
CA GLU A 105 18.89 -0.57 -5.73
C GLU A 105 19.61 -0.64 -4.37
N ALA A 106 19.31 0.28 -3.44
CA ALA A 106 19.85 0.21 -2.08
C ALA A 106 19.28 -0.95 -1.25
N LYS A 107 18.03 -1.40 -1.51
CA LYS A 107 17.50 -2.66 -0.97
C LYS A 107 18.26 -3.85 -1.53
N GLU A 108 18.37 -3.93 -2.85
CA GLU A 108 18.97 -5.04 -3.58
C GLU A 108 20.43 -5.26 -3.20
N GLN A 109 21.26 -4.21 -3.32
CA GLN A 109 22.68 -4.29 -3.02
C GLN A 109 22.98 -4.60 -1.54
N VAL A 110 22.06 -4.25 -0.62
CA VAL A 110 22.17 -4.62 0.80
C VAL A 110 21.69 -6.06 1.03
N ARG A 111 20.64 -6.53 0.35
CA ARG A 111 20.19 -7.93 0.37
C ARG A 111 21.29 -8.86 -0.15
N GLU A 112 21.87 -8.55 -1.32
CA GLU A 112 23.05 -9.22 -1.88
C GLU A 112 24.27 -9.18 -0.94
N ALA A 113 24.59 -8.01 -0.37
CA ALA A 113 25.75 -7.89 0.53
C ALA A 113 25.59 -8.69 1.82
N LEU A 114 24.35 -8.87 2.30
CA LEU A 114 24.03 -9.68 3.48
C LEU A 114 24.04 -11.18 3.15
N THR A 115 23.48 -11.63 2.02
CA THR A 115 23.53 -13.05 1.61
C THR A 115 24.94 -13.50 1.24
N ALA A 116 25.75 -12.63 0.60
CA ALA A 116 27.16 -12.88 0.33
C ALA A 116 28.08 -12.70 1.57
N GLY A 117 27.53 -12.27 2.72
CA GLY A 117 28.29 -12.04 3.96
C GLY A 117 29.34 -10.92 3.89
N SER A 118 29.28 -10.05 2.87
CA SER A 118 30.32 -9.07 2.55
C SER A 118 30.18 -7.79 3.39
N VAL A 119 30.76 -7.83 4.59
CA VAL A 119 30.99 -6.64 5.43
C VAL A 119 31.67 -5.51 4.65
N ALA A 120 32.60 -5.85 3.74
CA ALA A 120 33.31 -4.88 2.92
C ALA A 120 32.37 -4.14 1.94
N THR A 121 31.36 -4.82 1.38
CA THR A 121 30.40 -4.21 0.45
C THR A 121 29.53 -3.17 1.16
N ILE A 122 29.07 -3.44 2.38
CA ILE A 122 28.22 -2.49 3.14
C ILE A 122 29.02 -1.25 3.59
N VAL A 123 30.29 -1.43 3.95
CA VAL A 123 31.22 -0.29 4.17
C VAL A 123 31.41 0.51 2.88
N ALA A 124 31.63 -0.17 1.74
CA ALA A 124 31.89 0.47 0.45
C ALA A 124 30.68 1.24 -0.10
N ILE A 125 29.46 0.67 -0.05
CA ILE A 125 28.23 1.36 -0.46
C ILE A 125 28.02 2.61 0.38
N THR A 126 28.03 2.48 1.72
CA THR A 126 27.85 3.64 2.61
C THR A 126 28.94 4.70 2.39
N PHE A 127 30.18 4.28 2.18
CA PHE A 127 31.28 5.19 1.85
C PHE A 127 31.05 5.92 0.52
N LEU A 128 30.71 5.21 -0.55
CA LEU A 128 30.55 5.77 -1.89
C LEU A 128 29.35 6.72 -1.99
N SER A 129 28.24 6.42 -1.32
CA SER A 129 27.11 7.36 -1.22
C SER A 129 27.48 8.62 -0.44
N VAL A 130 28.12 8.49 0.73
CA VAL A 130 28.39 9.65 1.60
C VAL A 130 29.55 10.52 1.11
N VAL A 131 30.56 9.92 0.46
CA VAL A 131 31.72 10.66 -0.07
C VAL A 131 31.36 11.49 -1.30
N ARG A 132 30.29 11.15 -2.02
CA ARG A 132 29.72 11.96 -3.11
C ARG A 132 29.24 13.31 -2.58
N GLU A 133 28.30 13.28 -1.63
CA GLU A 133 27.73 14.51 -1.03
C GLU A 133 28.82 15.34 -0.34
N GLY A 134 29.81 14.67 0.27
CA GLY A 134 30.99 15.31 0.86
C GLY A 134 31.94 15.94 -0.17
N LEU A 135 32.08 15.37 -1.38
CA LEU A 135 32.84 15.97 -2.48
C LEU A 135 32.09 17.16 -3.09
N GLU A 136 30.76 17.09 -3.21
CA GLU A 136 29.95 18.22 -3.65
C GLU A 136 30.01 19.37 -2.63
N THR A 137 29.91 19.07 -1.32
CA THR A 137 30.20 20.03 -0.22
C THR A 137 31.54 20.73 -0.44
N VAL A 138 32.59 19.97 -0.76
CA VAL A 138 33.95 20.49 -0.99
C VAL A 138 34.02 21.39 -2.23
N LEU A 139 33.30 21.08 -3.30
CA LEU A 139 33.27 21.92 -4.51
C LEU A 139 32.57 23.27 -4.23
N PHE A 140 31.45 23.29 -3.49
CA PHE A 140 30.80 24.54 -3.06
C PHE A 140 31.63 25.31 -2.03
N TYR A 141 32.39 24.62 -1.18
CA TYR A 141 33.30 25.27 -0.24
C TYR A 141 34.52 25.87 -0.95
N ALA A 142 34.96 25.29 -2.09
CA ALA A 142 36.03 25.85 -2.91
C ALA A 142 35.66 27.18 -3.57
N THR A 143 34.38 27.44 -3.90
CA THR A 143 33.93 28.74 -4.39
C THR A 143 33.78 29.80 -3.29
N LEU A 144 33.79 29.40 -2.01
CA LEU A 144 33.77 30.31 -0.84
C LEU A 144 35.15 30.47 -0.18
N ALA A 145 36.13 29.66 -0.57
CA ALA A 145 37.51 29.71 -0.06
C ALA A 145 38.29 30.94 -0.56
N THR A 146 37.81 31.60 -1.61
CA THR A 146 38.32 32.88 -2.15
C THR A 146 38.24 34.03 -1.13
N GLU A 147 37.17 34.10 -0.35
CA GLU A 147 36.91 35.22 0.57
C GLU A 147 37.15 34.89 2.06
N HIS A 148 37.28 33.61 2.42
CA HIS A 148 37.10 33.16 3.80
C HIS A 148 38.13 32.12 4.27
N ALA A 149 38.53 32.25 5.54
CA ALA A 149 39.53 31.38 6.15
C ALA A 149 38.99 29.96 6.38
N MET A 150 39.85 28.95 6.14
CA MET A 150 39.53 27.52 6.34
C MET A 150 38.92 27.20 7.72
N LEU A 151 39.30 27.90 8.79
CA LEU A 151 38.71 27.68 10.12
C LEU A 151 37.24 28.13 10.22
N ASP A 152 36.87 29.21 9.56
CA ASP A 152 35.48 29.67 9.55
C ASP A 152 34.60 28.75 8.67
N LEU A 153 35.15 28.26 7.54
CA LEU A 153 34.54 27.21 6.70
C LEU A 153 34.31 25.91 7.50
N LEU A 154 35.33 25.41 8.22
CA LEU A 154 35.19 24.21 9.05
C LEU A 154 34.16 24.40 10.18
N TRP A 155 34.06 25.61 10.74
CA TRP A 155 33.05 25.92 11.76
C TRP A 155 31.63 25.99 11.18
N SER A 156 31.43 26.62 10.03
CA SER A 156 30.12 26.61 9.34
C SER A 156 29.71 25.21 8.91
N GLY A 157 30.67 24.39 8.46
CA GLY A 157 30.43 22.99 8.11
C GLY A 157 29.94 22.18 9.30
N ALA A 158 30.62 22.29 10.44
CA ALA A 158 30.22 21.63 11.68
C ALA A 158 28.84 22.09 12.18
N VAL A 159 28.51 23.39 12.06
CA VAL A 159 27.19 23.92 12.44
C VAL A 159 26.09 23.42 11.50
N GLY A 160 26.29 23.47 10.19
CA GLY A 160 25.32 22.97 9.21
C GLY A 160 25.02 21.48 9.40
N PHE A 161 26.07 20.67 9.54
CA PHE A 161 25.98 19.24 9.78
C PHE A 161 25.35 18.87 11.15
N ALA A 162 25.57 19.67 12.19
CA ALA A 162 24.91 19.46 13.48
C ALA A 162 23.39 19.74 13.39
N VAL A 163 22.98 20.75 12.62
CA VAL A 163 21.56 21.05 12.38
C VAL A 163 20.93 20.03 11.44
N SER A 164 21.65 19.53 10.43
CA SER A 164 21.14 18.46 9.56
C SER A 164 20.91 17.16 10.33
N ALA A 165 21.80 16.78 11.25
CA ALA A 165 21.59 15.64 12.15
C ALA A 165 20.36 15.80 13.04
N GLY A 166 20.10 17.02 13.54
CA GLY A 166 18.88 17.35 14.27
C GLY A 166 17.62 17.22 13.41
N LEU A 167 17.65 17.73 12.17
CA LEU A 167 16.53 17.63 11.23
C LEU A 167 16.27 16.18 10.79
N VAL A 168 17.30 15.39 10.46
CA VAL A 168 17.15 13.98 10.09
C VAL A 168 16.61 13.16 11.26
N TYR A 169 17.06 13.42 12.50
CA TYR A 169 16.47 12.80 13.69
C TYR A 169 14.97 13.14 13.84
N LEU A 170 14.58 14.40 13.63
CA LEU A 170 13.17 14.82 13.67
C LEU A 170 12.34 14.22 12.52
N VAL A 171 12.89 14.18 11.30
CA VAL A 171 12.24 13.59 10.11
C VAL A 171 12.03 12.08 10.29
N LEU A 172 13.06 11.34 10.72
CA LEU A 172 12.95 9.91 10.99
C LEU A 172 11.95 9.61 12.12
N ARG A 173 11.87 10.47 13.14
CA ARG A 173 10.88 10.36 14.23
C ARG A 173 9.46 10.76 13.79
N ALA A 174 9.32 11.66 12.83
CA ALA A 174 8.04 12.10 12.25
C ALA A 174 7.67 11.33 10.96
N SER A 175 8.39 10.25 10.63
CA SER A 175 8.39 9.64 9.29
C SER A 175 7.09 9.00 8.86
N ARG A 176 6.08 8.89 9.75
CA ARG A 176 4.70 8.52 9.40
C ARG A 176 4.02 9.51 8.42
N HIS A 177 4.53 10.73 8.25
CA HIS A 177 3.84 11.81 7.51
C HIS A 177 4.63 12.54 6.41
N VAL A 178 5.91 12.24 6.21
CA VAL A 178 6.78 13.02 5.30
C VAL A 178 6.70 12.51 3.86
N ASN A 179 6.28 13.36 2.92
CA ASN A 179 6.34 13.03 1.49
C ASN A 179 7.76 13.31 0.97
N LEU A 180 8.54 12.25 0.79
CA LEU A 180 9.93 12.31 0.31
C LEU A 180 10.05 12.84 -1.13
N GLN A 181 9.07 12.54 -2.00
CA GLN A 181 9.02 13.10 -3.35
C GLN A 181 8.82 14.62 -3.29
N ARG A 182 7.84 15.12 -2.53
CA ARG A 182 7.64 16.58 -2.33
C ARG A 182 8.82 17.25 -1.64
N PHE A 183 9.55 16.55 -0.77
CA PHE A 183 10.81 17.03 -0.21
C PHE A 183 11.84 17.28 -1.34
N PHE A 184 12.11 16.28 -2.18
CA PHE A 184 13.03 16.43 -3.32
C PHE A 184 12.53 17.38 -4.42
N GLN A 185 11.21 17.54 -4.61
CA GLN A 185 10.66 18.58 -5.49
C GLN A 185 11.02 19.99 -4.99
N VAL A 186 10.87 20.24 -3.68
CA VAL A 186 11.16 21.54 -3.06
C VAL A 186 12.66 21.80 -2.96
N THR A 187 13.47 20.83 -2.55
CA THR A 187 14.94 21.00 -2.52
C THR A 187 15.52 21.11 -3.93
N GLY A 188 15.04 20.32 -4.90
CA GLY A 188 15.45 20.42 -6.30
C GLY A 188 15.12 21.78 -6.95
N ALA A 189 13.92 22.33 -6.70
CA ALA A 189 13.58 23.67 -7.14
C ALA A 189 14.50 24.74 -6.51
N PHE A 190 14.82 24.60 -5.22
CA PHE A 190 15.77 25.48 -4.52
C PHE A 190 17.21 25.34 -5.05
N LEU A 191 17.65 24.13 -5.40
CA LEU A 191 18.96 23.88 -6.02
C LEU A 191 19.12 24.60 -7.36
N LEU A 192 18.09 24.64 -8.20
CA LEU A 192 18.12 25.40 -9.46
C LEU A 192 18.19 26.92 -9.23
N VAL A 193 17.63 27.42 -8.12
CA VAL A 193 17.77 28.83 -7.73
C VAL A 193 19.19 29.14 -7.24
N VAL A 194 19.82 28.23 -6.48
CA VAL A 194 21.23 28.37 -6.08
C VAL A 194 22.16 28.26 -7.30
N ALA A 195 21.89 27.36 -8.25
CA ALA A 195 22.64 27.25 -9.50
C ALA A 195 22.50 28.51 -10.39
N ALA A 196 21.31 29.13 -10.42
CA ALA A 196 21.09 30.41 -11.09
C ALA A 196 21.91 31.54 -10.45
N MET A 197 21.98 31.59 -9.11
CA MET A 197 22.81 32.53 -8.36
C MET A 197 24.31 32.33 -8.65
N LEU A 198 24.82 31.10 -8.55
CA LEU A 198 26.22 30.78 -8.86
C LEU A 198 26.59 31.18 -10.30
N LEU A 199 25.68 31.00 -11.27
CA LEU A 199 25.91 31.44 -12.65
C LEU A 199 26.09 32.97 -12.78
N THR A 200 25.55 33.79 -11.86
CA THR A 200 25.81 35.24 -11.86
C THR A 200 27.24 35.58 -11.45
N HIS A 201 27.86 34.82 -10.56
CA HIS A 201 29.27 34.98 -10.19
C HIS A 201 30.21 34.51 -11.33
N ALA A 202 29.83 33.47 -12.09
CA ALA A 202 30.54 33.13 -13.33
C ALA A 202 30.52 34.28 -14.36
N VAL A 203 29.47 35.10 -14.40
CA VAL A 203 29.39 36.30 -15.25
C VAL A 203 30.28 37.44 -14.71
N GLU A 204 30.43 37.56 -13.39
CA GLU A 204 31.38 38.49 -12.77
C GLU A 204 32.83 38.09 -13.11
N ALA A 205 33.22 36.83 -12.89
CA ALA A 205 34.54 36.31 -13.26
C ALA A 205 34.84 36.43 -14.77
N LEU A 206 33.86 36.22 -15.66
CA LEU A 206 34.00 36.48 -17.10
C LEU A 206 34.20 37.98 -17.44
N THR A 207 33.70 38.88 -16.60
CA THR A 207 33.90 40.33 -16.74
C THR A 207 35.29 40.73 -16.25
N GLU A 208 35.77 40.15 -15.14
CA GLU A 208 37.14 40.38 -14.64
C GLU A 208 38.22 39.83 -15.58
N LEU A 209 37.99 38.65 -16.16
CA LEU A 209 38.83 38.07 -17.22
C LEU A 209 38.75 38.84 -18.55
N GLY A 210 37.89 39.85 -18.66
CA GLY A 210 37.78 40.74 -19.82
C GLY A 210 37.06 40.15 -21.04
N PHE A 211 36.35 39.02 -20.88
CA PHE A 211 35.49 38.47 -21.94
C PHE A 211 34.17 39.25 -22.09
N LEU A 212 33.70 39.88 -21.01
CA LEU A 212 32.53 40.74 -21.00
C LEU A 212 32.93 42.19 -20.69
N ALA A 213 32.20 43.16 -21.26
CA ALA A 213 32.43 44.57 -20.99
C ALA A 213 31.78 44.98 -19.66
N PRO A 214 32.47 45.71 -18.77
CA PRO A 214 31.85 46.23 -17.55
C PRO A 214 30.62 47.10 -17.84
N GLN A 215 29.51 46.82 -17.14
CA GLN A 215 28.26 47.55 -17.28
C GLN A 215 27.86 48.23 -15.97
N ALA A 216 27.07 49.29 -16.06
CA ALA A 216 26.37 49.84 -14.90
C ALA A 216 25.26 48.88 -14.42
N ALA A 217 24.87 49.01 -13.16
CA ALA A 217 23.72 48.30 -12.61
C ALA A 217 22.43 48.64 -13.38
N LEU A 218 21.59 47.63 -13.60
CA LEU A 218 20.32 47.72 -14.33
C LEU A 218 19.22 48.43 -13.51
N TRP A 219 19.31 48.33 -12.17
CA TRP A 219 18.51 49.05 -11.18
C TRP A 219 19.29 49.16 -9.86
N ASP A 220 18.70 49.82 -8.85
CA ASP A 220 19.20 49.85 -7.47
C ASP A 220 18.02 49.73 -6.49
N THR A 221 18.00 48.66 -5.68
CA THR A 221 17.02 48.39 -4.62
C THR A 221 17.61 48.47 -3.21
N SER A 222 18.85 48.98 -3.04
CA SER A 222 19.52 49.11 -1.74
C SER A 222 18.74 49.98 -0.74
N TRP A 223 17.95 50.93 -1.23
CA TRP A 223 17.05 51.77 -0.44
C TRP A 223 15.89 51.00 0.22
N LEU A 224 15.50 49.85 -0.34
CA LEU A 224 14.42 48.99 0.15
C LEU A 224 15.00 47.84 1.00
N LEU A 225 16.07 47.23 0.53
CA LEU A 225 16.80 46.19 1.25
C LEU A 225 18.30 46.29 0.95
N ALA A 226 19.05 46.84 1.90
CA ALA A 226 20.51 46.95 1.82
C ALA A 226 21.16 45.55 1.73
N PRO A 227 22.14 45.31 0.84
CA PRO A 227 22.81 44.02 0.69
C PRO A 227 23.36 43.49 2.01
N ASP A 228 24.07 44.36 2.72
CA ASP A 228 24.76 44.12 3.98
C ASP A 228 23.85 44.16 5.23
N SER A 229 22.53 44.15 5.03
CA SER A 229 21.56 43.79 6.08
C SER A 229 21.55 42.28 6.35
N VAL A 230 20.96 41.84 7.47
CA VAL A 230 20.86 40.40 7.79
C VAL A 230 19.93 39.69 6.79
N LEU A 231 18.77 40.29 6.49
CA LEU A 231 17.82 39.76 5.53
C LEU A 231 18.35 39.84 4.08
N GLY A 232 19.11 40.88 3.74
CA GLY A 232 19.78 41.03 2.44
C GLY A 232 20.70 39.86 2.11
N ARG A 233 21.63 39.52 3.01
CA ARG A 233 22.51 38.34 2.85
C ARG A 233 21.76 37.01 2.87
N ILE A 234 20.76 36.84 3.73
CA ILE A 234 19.93 35.62 3.72
C ILE A 234 19.25 35.43 2.36
N LEU A 235 18.72 36.50 1.74
CA LEU A 235 18.13 36.43 0.40
C LEU A 235 19.18 36.36 -0.72
N HIS A 236 20.40 36.86 -0.51
CA HIS A 236 21.52 36.64 -1.43
C HIS A 236 21.87 35.16 -1.50
N ALA A 237 22.14 34.53 -0.35
CA ALA A 237 22.50 33.12 -0.24
C ALA A 237 21.36 32.16 -0.63
N ALA A 238 20.10 32.50 -0.31
CA ALA A 238 18.96 31.62 -0.58
C ALA A 238 18.35 31.80 -1.98
N VAL A 239 18.33 33.02 -2.54
CA VAL A 239 17.64 33.32 -3.81
C VAL A 239 18.39 34.27 -4.75
N GLY A 240 19.71 34.42 -4.58
CA GLY A 240 20.53 35.27 -5.46
C GLY A 240 20.18 36.76 -5.44
N TYR A 241 19.51 37.25 -4.38
CA TYR A 241 19.18 38.67 -4.28
C TYR A 241 20.43 39.54 -4.36
N THR A 242 20.49 40.35 -5.41
CA THR A 242 21.50 41.39 -5.61
C THR A 242 20.76 42.72 -5.74
N ALA A 243 21.17 43.73 -4.97
CA ALA A 243 20.47 45.01 -4.95
C ALA A 243 20.73 45.86 -6.22
N ALA A 244 21.85 45.62 -6.91
CA ALA A 244 22.30 46.39 -8.06
C ALA A 244 22.92 45.50 -9.18
N PRO A 245 22.18 44.52 -9.73
CA PRO A 245 22.70 43.58 -10.71
C PRO A 245 23.00 44.24 -12.06
N THR A 246 24.01 43.77 -12.77
CA THR A 246 24.23 44.14 -14.18
C THR A 246 23.24 43.44 -15.11
N LEU A 247 23.08 43.97 -16.33
CA LEU A 247 22.26 43.35 -17.36
C LEU A 247 22.69 41.91 -17.71
N TYR A 248 23.99 41.60 -17.68
CA TYR A 248 24.48 40.25 -17.96
C TYR A 248 24.09 39.27 -16.84
N GLN A 249 24.20 39.67 -15.57
CA GLN A 249 23.79 38.82 -14.44
C GLN A 249 22.27 38.58 -14.44
N ALA A 250 21.48 39.63 -14.67
CA ALA A 250 20.01 39.50 -14.75
C ALA A 250 19.58 38.56 -15.90
N LEU A 251 20.24 38.62 -17.06
CA LEU A 251 19.98 37.72 -18.18
C LEU A 251 20.45 36.27 -17.90
N ALA A 252 21.58 36.08 -17.23
CA ALA A 252 22.08 34.74 -16.87
C ALA A 252 21.17 34.07 -15.84
N TYR A 253 20.80 34.77 -14.77
CA TYR A 253 19.92 34.28 -13.71
C TYR A 253 18.53 33.90 -14.26
N LEU A 254 17.86 34.83 -14.95
CA LEU A 254 16.53 34.59 -15.51
C LEU A 254 16.55 33.60 -16.67
N GLY A 255 17.61 33.59 -17.49
CA GLY A 255 17.79 32.65 -18.59
C GLY A 255 17.99 31.21 -18.09
N TYR A 256 18.81 31.01 -17.05
CA TYR A 256 18.99 29.71 -16.43
C TYR A 256 17.68 29.21 -15.80
N LEU A 257 16.97 30.04 -15.03
CA LEU A 257 15.68 29.64 -14.44
C LEU A 257 14.61 29.36 -15.51
N ALA A 258 14.57 30.11 -16.61
CA ALA A 258 13.64 29.86 -17.70
C ALA A 258 13.94 28.53 -18.44
N ILE A 259 15.21 28.13 -18.54
CA ILE A 259 15.63 26.90 -19.23
C ILE A 259 15.60 25.69 -18.29
N ALA A 260 16.42 25.71 -17.22
CA ALA A 260 16.54 24.58 -16.29
C ALA A 260 15.31 24.47 -15.37
N GLY A 261 14.85 25.58 -14.80
CA GLY A 261 13.60 25.62 -14.03
C GLY A 261 12.37 25.35 -14.91
N GLY A 262 12.35 25.83 -16.15
CA GLY A 262 11.32 25.50 -17.14
C GLY A 262 11.28 24.02 -17.51
N ALA A 263 12.43 23.40 -17.76
CA ALA A 263 12.54 21.96 -18.04
C ALA A 263 12.16 21.10 -16.82
N PHE A 264 12.59 21.50 -15.62
CA PHE A 264 12.18 20.87 -14.36
C PHE A 264 10.67 20.95 -14.15
N LEU A 265 10.06 22.14 -14.27
CA LEU A 265 8.61 22.32 -14.16
C LEU A 265 7.84 21.56 -15.25
N TYR A 266 8.36 21.48 -16.47
CA TYR A 266 7.78 20.65 -17.54
C TYR A 266 7.79 19.16 -17.16
N GLN A 267 8.92 18.64 -16.66
CA GLN A 267 9.04 17.29 -16.12
C GLN A 267 8.18 17.04 -14.87
N GLN A 268 7.84 18.09 -14.12
CA GLN A 268 6.93 18.05 -12.97
C GLN A 268 5.45 18.17 -13.35
N GLY A 269 5.11 18.38 -14.64
CA GLY A 269 3.73 18.51 -15.13
C GLY A 269 3.11 19.91 -14.97
N PHE A 270 3.90 20.97 -14.76
CA PHE A 270 3.40 22.31 -14.40
C PHE A 270 2.89 23.17 -15.58
N PHE A 271 3.10 22.76 -16.84
CA PHE A 271 2.76 23.56 -18.04
C PHE A 271 1.61 22.99 -18.90
N THR A 272 0.94 21.92 -18.45
CA THR A 272 -0.29 21.40 -19.05
C THR A 272 -1.50 22.25 -18.62
N THR A 273 -1.86 23.23 -19.44
CA THR A 273 -2.96 24.17 -19.11
C THR A 273 -4.34 23.53 -19.29
N ALA A 274 -5.05 23.36 -18.17
CA ALA A 274 -6.51 23.24 -18.05
C ALA A 274 -7.21 21.97 -18.60
N THR A 275 -6.91 20.83 -17.97
CA THR A 275 -7.94 19.86 -17.56
C THR A 275 -7.73 19.48 -16.08
N THR A 276 -8.76 18.88 -15.47
CA THR A 276 -9.04 18.55 -14.05
C THR A 276 -7.84 18.35 -13.10
N GLN A 277 -7.95 18.85 -11.86
CA GLN A 277 -6.85 18.86 -10.87
C GLN A 277 -6.60 17.51 -10.17
N GLY A 278 -5.60 16.74 -10.61
CA GLY A 278 -5.04 15.62 -9.84
C GLY A 278 -4.09 16.09 -8.71
N ARG A 279 -4.24 15.55 -7.49
CA ARG A 279 -3.44 15.92 -6.31
C ARG A 279 -2.46 14.81 -5.91
N GLN A 280 -1.21 14.89 -6.38
CA GLN A 280 -0.16 13.85 -6.19
C GLN A 280 -0.12 13.24 -4.77
N LEU A 281 -0.16 11.91 -4.72
CA LEU A 281 -0.16 11.06 -3.52
C LEU A 281 1.15 11.16 -2.69
N ARG A 282 1.25 10.45 -1.56
CA ARG A 282 2.43 10.47 -0.66
C ARG A 282 3.10 9.08 -0.59
N PRO A 283 4.44 8.94 -0.44
CA PRO A 283 5.14 7.65 -0.55
C PRO A 283 4.81 6.61 0.53
N GLY A 284 4.21 7.01 1.66
CA GLY A 284 3.60 6.06 2.61
C GLY A 284 2.47 5.26 1.95
N ARG A 285 1.73 5.89 1.02
CA ARG A 285 0.78 5.23 0.13
C ARG A 285 1.45 4.38 -0.97
N VAL A 286 2.76 4.11 -0.98
CA VAL A 286 3.30 3.04 -1.85
C VAL A 286 3.19 1.68 -1.14
N GLY A 287 3.47 1.64 0.17
CA GLY A 287 3.11 0.48 0.99
C GLY A 287 1.60 0.30 1.09
N ALA A 288 0.85 1.39 1.31
CA ALA A 288 -0.61 1.28 1.29
C ALA A 288 -1.22 1.12 -0.12
N VAL A 289 -0.50 1.38 -1.23
CA VAL A 289 -0.93 0.94 -2.58
C VAL A 289 -0.58 -0.53 -2.79
N ALA A 290 0.55 -1.03 -2.28
CA ALA A 290 0.78 -2.48 -2.25
C ALA A 290 -0.37 -3.20 -1.54
N LEU A 291 -0.69 -2.73 -0.34
CA LEU A 291 -1.71 -3.30 0.52
C LEU A 291 -3.12 -3.06 0.00
N ALA A 292 -3.46 -1.87 -0.51
CA ALA A 292 -4.76 -1.63 -1.15
C ALA A 292 -4.91 -2.31 -2.52
N LEU A 293 -3.82 -2.75 -3.16
CA LEU A 293 -3.89 -3.58 -4.36
C LEU A 293 -3.95 -5.08 -4.02
N VAL A 294 -3.39 -5.52 -2.88
CA VAL A 294 -3.64 -6.88 -2.35
C VAL A 294 -5.07 -6.98 -1.79
N LEU A 295 -5.53 -5.97 -1.05
CA LEU A 295 -6.89 -5.88 -0.52
C LEU A 295 -7.94 -5.63 -1.61
N ALA A 296 -7.66 -4.83 -2.65
CA ALA A 296 -8.56 -4.77 -3.83
C ALA A 296 -8.56 -6.06 -4.67
N PHE A 297 -7.62 -6.98 -4.42
CA PHE A 297 -7.65 -8.35 -4.94
C PHE A 297 -8.24 -9.37 -3.97
N SER A 298 -8.72 -8.88 -2.82
CA SER A 298 -9.40 -9.65 -1.78
C SER A 298 -10.54 -8.84 -1.15
N THR A 299 -11.28 -8.01 -1.94
CA THR A 299 -12.65 -7.46 -1.69
C THR A 299 -13.16 -6.31 -2.63
N VAL A 300 -13.40 -6.58 -3.92
CA VAL A 300 -14.73 -6.61 -4.62
C VAL A 300 -15.92 -5.62 -4.26
N GLY A 301 -16.88 -5.37 -5.20
CA GLY A 301 -18.36 -5.02 -5.08
C GLY A 301 -18.91 -3.90 -6.03
N MET A 302 -20.16 -3.72 -6.63
CA MET A 302 -20.41 -2.88 -7.91
C MET A 302 -21.18 -1.54 -8.15
N ALA A 303 -22.41 -1.22 -7.69
CA ALA A 303 -23.27 -0.08 -8.15
C ALA A 303 -22.78 1.02 -9.19
N ALA A 304 -23.63 1.54 -10.09
CA ALA A 304 -25.08 1.71 -9.97
C ALA A 304 -25.81 1.57 -11.32
N GLN A 305 -27.14 1.51 -11.24
CA GLN A 305 -28.05 1.28 -12.36
C GLN A 305 -28.65 2.59 -12.91
N ASP A 306 -28.92 2.57 -14.22
CA ASP A 306 -29.81 3.37 -15.10
C ASP A 306 -30.29 4.82 -14.76
N PRO A 307 -30.47 5.69 -15.78
CA PRO A 307 -30.73 7.12 -15.60
C PRO A 307 -32.22 7.51 -15.44
N VAL A 308 -32.48 8.49 -14.58
CA VAL A 308 -33.80 9.14 -14.43
C VAL A 308 -33.74 10.63 -14.83
N GLU A 309 -34.58 11.05 -15.78
CA GLU A 309 -34.70 12.46 -16.18
C GLU A 309 -35.37 13.32 -15.07
N GLY A 310 -34.58 14.07 -14.29
CA GLY A 310 -35.12 14.79 -13.13
C GLY A 310 -34.31 15.96 -12.55
N LEU A 311 -33.45 16.64 -13.31
CA LEU A 311 -32.52 17.66 -12.78
C LEU A 311 -33.19 18.93 -12.19
N GLY A 312 -33.58 18.85 -10.92
CA GLY A 312 -33.88 19.99 -10.04
C GLY A 312 -32.64 20.39 -9.22
N THR A 313 -32.03 21.53 -9.53
CA THR A 313 -30.76 21.96 -8.89
C THR A 313 -30.92 22.41 -7.43
N ALA A 314 -30.23 21.76 -6.49
CA ALA A 314 -30.09 22.24 -5.12
C ALA A 314 -28.80 21.74 -4.40
N ALA A 315 -27.62 22.16 -4.86
CA ALA A 315 -26.37 21.91 -4.14
C ALA A 315 -26.14 22.97 -3.05
N THR A 316 -26.35 22.60 -1.77
CA THR A 316 -25.88 23.36 -0.59
C THR A 316 -25.46 22.37 0.50
N GLY A 317 -24.15 22.24 0.71
CA GLY A 317 -23.59 21.23 1.61
C GLY A 317 -24.03 21.38 3.08
N HIS A 318 -24.06 20.25 3.78
CA HIS A 318 -24.15 20.19 5.23
C HIS A 318 -22.87 19.56 5.79
N ASP A 319 -22.50 19.99 6.99
CA ASP A 319 -21.27 19.63 7.67
C ASP A 319 -21.59 18.44 8.60
N HIS A 320 -21.39 17.22 8.11
CA HIS A 320 -21.71 16.00 8.87
C HIS A 320 -20.66 15.77 9.95
N GLY A 321 -21.08 15.87 11.22
CA GLY A 321 -20.29 15.44 12.36
C GLY A 321 -20.17 13.90 12.43
N PRO A 322 -19.39 13.36 13.37
CA PRO A 322 -19.33 11.91 13.59
C PRO A 322 -20.72 11.34 13.93
N SER A 323 -20.99 10.13 13.46
CA SER A 323 -22.18 9.36 13.77
C SER A 323 -22.31 9.11 15.29
N ALA A 324 -23.54 8.95 15.77
CA ALA A 324 -23.84 8.88 17.20
C ALA A 324 -23.66 7.48 17.82
N HIS A 325 -23.30 6.48 17.00
CA HIS A 325 -23.11 5.08 17.39
C HIS A 325 -21.60 4.84 17.59
N GLY A 326 -21.11 5.14 18.80
CA GLY A 326 -19.70 5.04 19.15
C GLY A 326 -19.37 3.82 20.04
N ASP A 327 -18.07 3.50 20.14
CA ASP A 327 -17.47 2.36 20.87
C ASP A 327 -17.76 2.26 22.40
N GLU A 328 -18.69 3.04 22.96
CA GLU A 328 -19.10 2.92 24.36
C GLU A 328 -20.39 2.10 24.48
N ALA A 329 -20.28 0.85 24.96
CA ALA A 329 -21.42 0.02 25.33
C ALA A 329 -22.36 0.80 26.28
N PRO A 330 -23.63 1.07 25.90
CA PRO A 330 -24.48 1.98 26.67
C PRO A 330 -24.79 1.43 28.06
N THR A 331 -24.32 2.13 29.10
CA THR A 331 -24.51 1.69 30.49
C THR A 331 -25.86 2.15 31.06
N GLY A 332 -26.83 1.23 31.09
CA GLY A 332 -27.87 1.24 32.13
C GLY A 332 -29.27 1.74 31.75
N GLU A 333 -29.77 1.41 30.56
CA GLU A 333 -31.22 1.21 30.38
C GLU A 333 -31.51 -0.28 30.16
N GLU A 334 -32.37 -0.82 31.02
CA GLU A 334 -32.91 -2.19 30.92
C GLU A 334 -33.88 -2.24 29.74
N LEU A 335 -33.78 -3.29 28.91
CA LEU A 335 -34.77 -3.54 27.87
C LEU A 335 -36.02 -4.22 28.47
N PRO A 336 -37.19 -4.13 27.81
CA PRO A 336 -38.39 -4.82 28.26
C PRO A 336 -38.22 -6.35 28.35
N ASP A 337 -38.87 -6.99 29.33
CA ASP A 337 -38.96 -8.46 29.44
C ASP A 337 -39.62 -9.12 28.21
N ASP A 338 -40.31 -8.32 27.38
CA ASP A 338 -41.00 -8.69 26.15
C ASP A 338 -40.38 -8.07 24.87
N ALA A 339 -39.10 -7.66 24.93
CA ALA A 339 -38.37 -7.10 23.79
C ALA A 339 -38.25 -8.10 22.62
N THR A 340 -38.65 -7.66 21.44
CA THR A 340 -38.58 -8.42 20.19
C THR A 340 -37.19 -8.32 19.56
N VAL A 341 -36.68 -9.44 19.02
CA VAL A 341 -35.30 -9.53 18.53
C VAL A 341 -35.24 -9.96 17.07
N GLY A 342 -34.64 -9.10 16.24
CA GLY A 342 -34.19 -9.41 14.89
C GLY A 342 -32.76 -9.94 14.86
N VAL A 343 -32.43 -10.74 13.86
CA VAL A 343 -31.07 -11.23 13.59
C VAL A 343 -30.73 -10.97 12.13
N MET A 344 -29.67 -10.20 11.88
CA MET A 344 -29.18 -9.84 10.56
C MET A 344 -27.97 -10.71 10.20
N LEU A 345 -28.18 -11.75 9.41
CA LEU A 345 -27.13 -12.65 8.94
C LEU A 345 -26.35 -12.00 7.78
N ARG A 346 -25.43 -11.08 8.11
CA ARG A 346 -24.62 -10.37 7.11
C ARG A 346 -23.53 -11.26 6.53
N SER A 347 -23.54 -11.41 5.23
CA SER A 347 -22.63 -12.25 4.46
C SER A 347 -21.84 -11.41 3.47
N HIS A 348 -20.55 -11.72 3.29
CA HIS A 348 -19.75 -11.12 2.23
C HIS A 348 -20.42 -11.24 0.85
N GLY A 349 -20.97 -12.42 0.55
CA GLY A 349 -21.51 -12.78 -0.77
C GLY A 349 -20.43 -13.08 -1.81
N GLU A 350 -20.80 -13.92 -2.78
CA GLU A 350 -20.01 -14.24 -3.97
C GLU A 350 -21.01 -14.64 -5.08
N PRO A 351 -20.94 -14.10 -6.31
CA PRO A 351 -21.84 -14.48 -7.39
C PRO A 351 -21.60 -15.93 -7.86
N LEU A 352 -22.62 -16.58 -8.40
CA LEU A 352 -22.46 -17.92 -8.99
C LEU A 352 -21.64 -17.90 -10.29
N GLU A 353 -21.76 -16.85 -11.09
CA GLU A 353 -21.08 -16.68 -12.38
C GLU A 353 -20.75 -15.20 -12.63
N TYR A 354 -19.78 -14.92 -13.50
CA TYR A 354 -19.53 -13.58 -14.05
C TYR A 354 -20.30 -13.41 -15.37
N ASN A 355 -21.10 -12.36 -15.46
CA ASN A 355 -21.87 -11.93 -16.63
C ASN A 355 -22.04 -10.38 -16.57
N ALA A 356 -22.81 -9.73 -17.45
CA ALA A 356 -22.97 -8.26 -17.40
C ALA A 356 -23.78 -7.73 -16.19
N THR A 357 -24.69 -8.53 -15.65
CA THR A 357 -25.51 -8.23 -14.45
C THR A 357 -24.77 -8.59 -13.17
N THR A 358 -23.91 -9.60 -13.19
CA THR A 358 -22.79 -9.74 -12.24
C THR A 358 -21.54 -8.99 -12.73
N TYR A 359 -21.73 -8.04 -13.67
CA TYR A 359 -21.03 -6.77 -13.74
C TYR A 359 -21.90 -5.62 -13.13
N VAL A 360 -22.87 -6.03 -12.30
CA VAL A 360 -23.16 -5.47 -10.95
C VAL A 360 -22.52 -6.42 -9.88
N GLU A 361 -22.42 -6.02 -8.60
CA GLU A 361 -21.66 -6.70 -7.50
C GLU A 361 -20.05 -6.88 -7.45
N PHE A 362 -19.14 -6.14 -8.17
CA PHE A 362 -17.63 -6.11 -8.17
C PHE A 362 -16.85 -4.71 -8.22
N ALA A 363 -17.42 -3.56 -8.66
CA ALA A 363 -16.86 -2.16 -8.72
C ALA A 363 -17.23 -0.98 -7.70
N GLU A 364 -18.47 -0.65 -7.26
CA GLU A 364 -18.91 0.23 -6.13
C GLU A 364 -18.56 -0.20 -4.70
N PHE A 365 -18.80 -1.43 -4.25
CA PHE A 365 -18.22 -1.90 -2.98
C PHE A 365 -16.68 -2.10 -3.09
N THR A 366 -16.10 -2.19 -4.30
CA THR A 366 -14.69 -1.82 -4.62
C THR A 366 -14.47 -0.29 -4.57
N ARG A 367 -15.41 0.55 -5.00
CA ARG A 367 -15.39 2.02 -4.86
C ARG A 367 -15.39 2.40 -3.40
N ASN A 368 -16.11 1.66 -2.57
CA ASN A 368 -16.20 1.76 -1.12
C ASN A 368 -14.91 1.24 -0.50
N LEU A 369 -14.29 0.19 -1.02
CA LEU A 369 -12.97 -0.25 -0.57
C LEU A 369 -11.95 0.86 -0.86
N LEU A 370 -11.96 1.39 -2.08
CA LEU A 370 -11.12 2.51 -2.48
C LEU A 370 -11.42 3.77 -1.66
N ILE A 371 -12.67 4.09 -1.32
CA ILE A 371 -13.03 5.22 -0.47
C ILE A 371 -12.53 4.99 0.97
N GLN A 372 -12.85 3.85 1.58
CA GLN A 372 -12.54 3.52 2.98
C GLN A 372 -11.04 3.27 3.21
N LEU A 373 -10.32 2.74 2.20
CA LEU A 373 -8.86 2.66 2.22
C LEU A 373 -8.18 4.01 1.91
N GLY A 374 -8.93 5.03 1.44
CA GLY A 374 -8.42 6.38 1.18
C GLY A 374 -7.76 6.57 -0.20
N PHE A 375 -8.22 5.81 -1.20
CA PHE A 375 -7.83 5.82 -2.63
C PHE A 375 -8.95 6.29 -3.56
N GLU A 376 -9.93 7.02 -3.04
CA GLU A 376 -10.98 7.75 -3.79
C GLU A 376 -10.45 8.53 -5.00
N GLU A 377 -9.17 8.94 -4.98
CA GLU A 377 -8.50 9.67 -6.06
C GLU A 377 -8.33 8.82 -7.35
N LEU A 378 -8.41 7.49 -7.28
CA LEU A 378 -8.41 6.60 -8.46
C LEU A 378 -9.76 6.61 -9.20
N LEU A 379 -10.86 6.92 -8.50
CA LEU A 379 -12.22 7.01 -9.05
C LEU A 379 -12.44 8.27 -9.90
N ALA A 380 -11.41 9.11 -10.04
CA ALA A 380 -11.39 10.28 -10.92
C ALA A 380 -10.60 10.03 -12.22
N ILE A 381 -10.18 8.79 -12.48
CA ILE A 381 -9.43 8.40 -13.68
C ILE A 381 -10.38 7.71 -14.65
N ASP A 382 -10.72 8.40 -15.74
CA ASP A 382 -11.39 7.86 -16.94
C ASP A 382 -10.50 8.24 -18.14
N GLN A 383 -10.05 7.23 -18.88
CA GLN A 383 -9.31 7.33 -20.13
C GLN A 383 -10.07 6.69 -21.31
N GLY A 384 -11.28 6.17 -21.08
CA GLY A 384 -12.06 5.32 -21.98
C GLY A 384 -11.90 3.82 -21.71
N THR A 385 -12.83 3.05 -22.28
CA THR A 385 -13.08 1.62 -22.00
C THR A 385 -11.82 0.75 -21.89
N VAL A 386 -11.71 0.03 -20.78
CA VAL A 386 -10.69 -0.98 -20.50
C VAL A 386 -11.13 -2.31 -21.12
N LEU A 387 -10.18 -2.98 -21.76
CA LEU A 387 -10.44 -4.14 -22.61
C LEU A 387 -9.41 -5.24 -22.36
N VAL A 388 -9.84 -6.49 -22.50
CA VAL A 388 -8.99 -7.68 -22.49
C VAL A 388 -9.01 -8.37 -23.86
N ASP A 389 -7.96 -9.12 -24.17
CA ASP A 389 -7.92 -10.00 -25.35
C ASP A 389 -8.55 -11.37 -24.99
N GLU A 390 -9.75 -11.67 -25.48
CA GLU A 390 -10.56 -12.81 -24.99
C GLU A 390 -9.91 -14.18 -25.26
N ASP A 391 -9.20 -14.36 -26.38
CA ASP A 391 -8.38 -15.57 -26.63
C ASP A 391 -7.16 -15.69 -25.69
N ARG A 392 -6.70 -14.59 -25.08
CA ARG A 392 -5.38 -14.48 -24.43
C ARG A 392 -5.36 -13.52 -23.22
N PRO A 393 -6.19 -13.73 -22.18
CA PRO A 393 -6.41 -12.73 -21.13
C PRO A 393 -5.23 -12.48 -20.18
N HIS A 394 -4.24 -13.39 -20.16
CA HIS A 394 -2.97 -13.27 -19.42
C HIS A 394 -1.77 -13.18 -20.37
N ALA A 395 -1.89 -12.46 -21.49
CA ALA A 395 -0.79 -12.26 -22.42
C ALA A 395 0.00 -10.98 -22.11
N ASN A 396 1.32 -11.14 -21.92
CA ASN A 396 2.24 -10.03 -21.68
C ASN A 396 2.68 -9.29 -22.98
N GLU A 397 2.23 -9.75 -24.16
CA GLU A 397 2.49 -9.12 -25.46
C GLU A 397 1.21 -9.04 -26.32
N PRO A 398 0.94 -7.89 -26.99
CA PRO A 398 -0.26 -7.68 -27.78
C PRO A 398 -0.22 -8.41 -29.12
N ARG A 399 -1.39 -8.84 -29.63
CA ARG A 399 -1.51 -9.40 -31.00
C ARG A 399 -2.02 -8.35 -32.01
N PRO A 400 -1.79 -8.50 -33.33
CA PRO A 400 -2.15 -7.49 -34.32
C PRO A 400 -3.67 -7.27 -34.53
N MET A 401 -4.47 -8.25 -34.11
CA MET A 401 -5.94 -8.20 -34.08
C MET A 401 -6.38 -8.98 -32.84
N PRO A 402 -6.50 -8.32 -31.68
CA PRO A 402 -7.15 -8.89 -30.50
C PRO A 402 -8.65 -9.05 -30.75
N ASP A 403 -9.28 -9.94 -29.99
CA ASP A 403 -10.74 -9.95 -29.83
C ASP A 403 -11.01 -9.23 -28.51
N TYR A 404 -11.33 -7.94 -28.60
CA TYR A 404 -11.43 -7.10 -27.41
C TYR A 404 -12.77 -7.32 -26.74
N MET A 405 -12.74 -7.60 -25.45
CA MET A 405 -13.91 -7.71 -24.60
C MET A 405 -13.81 -6.71 -23.44
N ASP A 406 -14.89 -6.04 -23.07
CA ASP A 406 -14.97 -5.14 -21.91
C ASP A 406 -15.49 -5.85 -20.65
N ALA A 407 -15.62 -5.10 -19.54
CA ALA A 407 -16.12 -5.63 -18.27
C ALA A 407 -17.58 -6.12 -18.31
N TRP A 408 -18.41 -5.63 -19.25
CA TRP A 408 -19.78 -6.09 -19.47
C TRP A 408 -19.88 -7.29 -20.43
N LEU A 409 -18.75 -7.84 -20.87
CA LEU A 409 -18.63 -8.90 -21.88
C LEU A 409 -19.08 -8.48 -23.29
N GLU A 410 -19.11 -7.18 -23.62
CA GLU A 410 -19.33 -6.72 -25.00
C GLU A 410 -18.04 -6.77 -25.82
N HIS A 411 -18.15 -7.18 -27.09
CA HIS A 411 -17.00 -7.33 -28.00
C HIS A 411 -16.80 -6.09 -28.90
N HIS A 412 -15.56 -5.57 -28.92
CA HIS A 412 -15.23 -4.28 -29.51
C HIS A 412 -14.21 -4.37 -30.65
N ALA A 413 -14.37 -3.49 -31.65
CA ALA A 413 -13.52 -3.45 -32.83
C ALA A 413 -12.99 -2.03 -33.09
N GLY A 414 -11.73 -1.78 -32.72
CA GLY A 414 -11.10 -0.48 -32.88
C GLY A 414 -9.61 -0.46 -32.51
N PRO A 415 -8.96 0.72 -32.60
CA PRO A 415 -7.60 0.91 -32.11
C PRO A 415 -7.61 1.12 -30.58
N ALA A 416 -7.31 0.07 -29.82
CA ALA A 416 -6.99 0.18 -28.40
C ALA A 416 -5.46 0.23 -28.18
N THR A 417 -5.03 0.88 -27.10
CA THR A 417 -3.62 0.95 -26.66
C THR A 417 -3.37 -0.16 -25.66
N TYR A 418 -2.38 -1.02 -25.89
CA TYR A 418 -1.99 -2.06 -24.93
C TYR A 418 -1.33 -1.46 -23.68
N VAL A 419 -1.74 -1.91 -22.49
CA VAL A 419 -1.32 -1.38 -21.18
C VAL A 419 -0.65 -2.46 -20.30
N GLY A 420 -0.11 -3.52 -20.90
CA GLY A 420 0.61 -4.55 -20.14
C GLY A 420 1.98 -4.11 -19.61
N SER A 421 2.40 -4.75 -18.51
CA SER A 421 3.61 -4.39 -17.75
C SER A 421 4.92 -4.84 -18.44
N PRO A 422 5.92 -3.95 -18.62
CA PRO A 422 7.19 -4.30 -19.22
C PRO A 422 8.36 -4.39 -18.21
N VAL A 423 8.40 -5.40 -17.34
CA VAL A 423 9.65 -5.93 -16.70
C VAL A 423 9.40 -7.30 -16.02
N PRO A 424 10.40 -8.19 -15.85
CA PRO A 424 10.16 -9.58 -15.42
C PRO A 424 10.07 -9.86 -13.91
N ASP A 425 10.23 -8.86 -13.04
CA ASP A 425 10.25 -9.03 -11.57
C ASP A 425 8.95 -8.49 -10.92
N ARG A 426 8.32 -9.29 -10.07
CA ARG A 426 7.01 -9.00 -9.47
C ARG A 426 7.13 -8.02 -8.30
N GLN A 427 6.40 -6.90 -8.37
CA GLN A 427 5.38 -6.53 -7.37
C GLN A 427 4.59 -5.29 -7.85
N GLN A 428 3.25 -5.36 -7.75
CA GLN A 428 2.31 -4.21 -7.71
C GLN A 428 2.14 -3.35 -8.98
N VAL A 429 1.43 -3.89 -9.99
CA VAL A 429 -0.04 -3.68 -10.03
C VAL A 429 -0.69 -5.02 -10.43
N PRO A 430 -1.54 -5.63 -9.58
CA PRO A 430 -2.25 -6.85 -9.92
C PRO A 430 -3.26 -6.61 -11.06
N ALA A 431 -3.35 -7.61 -11.93
CA ALA A 431 -4.19 -7.72 -13.14
C ALA A 431 -4.20 -6.55 -14.17
N VAL A 432 -3.11 -5.81 -14.41
CA VAL A 432 -2.99 -5.04 -15.68
C VAL A 432 -2.41 -5.88 -16.85
N ASP A 433 -1.92 -7.09 -16.55
CA ASP A 433 -1.45 -8.02 -17.59
C ASP A 433 -2.59 -8.41 -18.54
N GLY A 434 -2.31 -8.32 -19.85
CA GLY A 434 -3.28 -8.60 -20.92
C GLY A 434 -4.30 -7.49 -21.22
N MET A 435 -4.22 -6.33 -20.55
CA MET A 435 -5.20 -5.24 -20.72
C MET A 435 -4.82 -4.22 -21.81
N TYR A 436 -5.84 -3.54 -22.32
CA TYR A 436 -5.80 -2.47 -23.30
C TYR A 436 -6.80 -1.36 -22.91
N VAL A 437 -6.62 -0.15 -23.42
CA VAL A 437 -7.55 1.00 -23.24
C VAL A 437 -7.96 1.55 -24.59
N MET A 438 -9.26 1.75 -24.82
CA MET A 438 -9.82 2.36 -26.03
C MET A 438 -10.31 3.80 -25.74
N PRO A 439 -9.56 4.85 -26.14
CA PRO A 439 -9.88 6.23 -25.76
C PRO A 439 -11.21 6.70 -26.34
N GLY A 440 -12.15 7.06 -25.47
CA GLY A 440 -13.52 7.38 -25.86
C GLY A 440 -14.27 6.19 -26.48
N GLY A 441 -14.02 4.99 -25.94
CA GLY A 441 -14.75 3.76 -26.27
C GLY A 441 -16.24 3.78 -25.88
N PRO A 442 -16.98 2.70 -26.17
CA PRO A 442 -18.43 2.64 -26.00
C PRO A 442 -18.90 2.23 -24.59
N GLY A 443 -17.99 1.89 -23.67
CA GLY A 443 -18.31 1.60 -22.26
C GLY A 443 -18.90 2.81 -21.52
N LEU A 444 -19.38 2.59 -20.30
CA LEU A 444 -20.32 3.51 -19.64
C LEU A 444 -19.72 4.86 -19.16
N GLY A 445 -18.42 5.09 -19.33
CA GLY A 445 -17.74 6.30 -18.84
C GLY A 445 -17.56 6.30 -17.32
N GLU A 446 -17.34 5.11 -16.77
CA GLU A 446 -16.96 4.91 -15.37
C GLU A 446 -15.43 4.90 -15.21
N PRO A 447 -14.88 4.92 -13.98
CA PRO A 447 -13.44 5.00 -13.79
C PRO A 447 -12.69 3.74 -14.23
N ASP A 448 -11.54 3.89 -14.91
CA ASP A 448 -10.70 2.82 -15.46
C ASP A 448 -10.45 1.66 -14.47
N ILE A 449 -10.28 2.00 -13.19
CA ILE A 449 -9.98 1.06 -12.10
C ILE A 449 -11.14 0.07 -11.82
N LEU A 450 -12.37 0.44 -12.19
CA LEU A 450 -13.56 -0.37 -12.01
C LEU A 450 -13.69 -1.42 -13.13
N GLU A 451 -13.62 -0.97 -14.39
CA GLU A 451 -13.58 -1.87 -15.55
C GLU A 451 -12.38 -2.85 -15.44
N ALA A 452 -11.24 -2.38 -14.93
CA ALA A 452 -10.08 -3.23 -14.64
C ALA A 452 -10.33 -4.25 -13.50
N ALA A 453 -11.05 -3.88 -12.44
CA ALA A 453 -11.41 -4.79 -11.36
C ALA A 453 -12.40 -5.88 -11.83
N GLY A 454 -13.41 -5.50 -12.63
CA GLY A 454 -14.32 -6.45 -13.29
C GLY A 454 -13.60 -7.42 -14.22
N LEU A 455 -12.75 -6.90 -15.10
CA LEU A 455 -11.90 -7.72 -15.97
C LEU A 455 -10.80 -8.51 -15.20
N GLY A 456 -10.56 -8.19 -13.92
CA GLY A 456 -9.83 -9.03 -12.98
C GLY A 456 -10.69 -10.21 -12.55
N ALA A 457 -11.82 -9.94 -11.89
CA ALA A 457 -12.77 -10.95 -11.43
C ALA A 457 -13.20 -11.92 -12.55
N TRP A 458 -13.46 -11.45 -13.78
CA TRP A 458 -13.76 -12.30 -14.92
C TRP A 458 -12.62 -13.29 -15.26
N LYS A 459 -11.35 -12.90 -15.12
CA LYS A 459 -10.20 -13.81 -15.34
C LYS A 459 -10.19 -14.92 -14.29
N ASP A 460 -10.54 -14.61 -13.06
CA ASP A 460 -10.54 -15.57 -11.96
C ASP A 460 -11.77 -16.49 -12.03
N TYR A 461 -12.95 -15.95 -12.34
CA TYR A 461 -14.12 -16.74 -12.67
C TYR A 461 -13.90 -17.68 -13.86
N ARG A 462 -13.19 -17.23 -14.90
CA ARG A 462 -12.82 -18.09 -16.03
C ARG A 462 -11.86 -19.22 -15.64
N GLN A 463 -11.02 -19.04 -14.63
CA GLN A 463 -10.20 -20.11 -14.04
C GLN A 463 -11.04 -21.12 -13.21
N MET A 464 -12.26 -20.72 -12.81
CA MET A 464 -13.30 -21.56 -12.20
C MET A 464 -14.38 -22.04 -13.19
N GLU A 465 -14.09 -22.07 -14.50
CA GLU A 465 -15.06 -22.41 -15.57
C GLU A 465 -16.37 -21.57 -15.55
N ASN A 466 -16.29 -20.37 -14.97
CA ASN A 466 -17.37 -19.42 -14.67
C ASN A 466 -18.42 -19.89 -13.65
N ALA A 467 -18.08 -20.79 -12.72
CA ALA A 467 -19.00 -21.35 -11.74
C ALA A 467 -18.41 -21.42 -10.31
N SER A 468 -18.72 -20.44 -9.46
CA SER A 468 -18.38 -20.49 -8.03
C SER A 468 -19.30 -21.46 -7.27
N GLN A 469 -18.75 -22.23 -6.33
CA GLN A 469 -19.50 -23.12 -5.43
C GLN A 469 -19.71 -22.49 -4.04
N MET A 470 -19.08 -21.33 -3.77
CA MET A 470 -19.16 -20.62 -2.49
C MET A 470 -20.61 -20.35 -2.08
N HIS A 471 -21.47 -19.95 -3.03
CA HIS A 471 -22.86 -19.63 -2.74
C HIS A 471 -23.66 -20.86 -2.26
N GLU A 472 -23.53 -22.03 -2.88
CA GLU A 472 -24.28 -23.24 -2.44
C GLU A 472 -23.83 -23.69 -1.05
N ALA A 473 -22.51 -23.80 -0.82
CA ALA A 473 -21.96 -24.18 0.48
C ALA A 473 -22.31 -23.17 1.59
N LYS A 474 -22.32 -21.86 1.28
CA LYS A 474 -22.68 -20.83 2.25
C LYS A 474 -24.18 -20.75 2.52
N THR A 475 -25.02 -21.02 1.52
CA THR A 475 -26.46 -21.19 1.70
C THR A 475 -26.76 -22.37 2.63
N GLU A 476 -26.07 -23.51 2.52
CA GLU A 476 -26.24 -24.62 3.48
C GLU A 476 -25.90 -24.21 4.93
N VAL A 477 -24.88 -23.37 5.13
CA VAL A 477 -24.55 -22.83 6.46
C VAL A 477 -25.64 -21.86 6.96
N LEU A 478 -26.15 -20.97 6.11
CA LEU A 478 -27.21 -20.02 6.47
C LEU A 478 -28.54 -20.72 6.78
N ASP A 479 -28.96 -21.69 5.96
CA ASP A 479 -30.14 -22.53 6.16
C ASP A 479 -30.07 -23.25 7.53
N ARG A 480 -28.89 -23.76 7.89
CA ARG A 480 -28.65 -24.41 9.19
C ARG A 480 -28.71 -23.42 10.36
N ILE A 481 -28.19 -22.20 10.21
CA ILE A 481 -28.26 -21.16 11.25
C ILE A 481 -29.72 -20.80 11.51
N GLU A 482 -30.49 -20.49 10.47
CA GLU A 482 -31.91 -20.17 10.57
C GLU A 482 -32.72 -21.30 11.21
N GLN A 483 -32.56 -22.55 10.73
CA GLN A 483 -33.23 -23.71 11.33
C GLN A 483 -32.89 -23.87 12.82
N THR A 484 -31.62 -23.68 13.19
CA THR A 484 -31.18 -23.85 14.60
C THR A 484 -31.71 -22.71 15.49
N LEU A 485 -31.87 -21.49 14.96
CA LEU A 485 -32.48 -20.38 15.69
C LEU A 485 -34.00 -20.57 15.84
N ASP A 486 -34.72 -20.97 14.79
CA ASP A 486 -36.15 -21.31 14.82
C ASP A 486 -36.44 -22.44 15.83
N GLU A 487 -35.64 -23.52 15.80
CA GLU A 487 -35.75 -24.64 16.76
C GLU A 487 -35.34 -24.28 18.20
N ARG A 488 -34.46 -23.29 18.41
CA ARG A 488 -33.97 -22.88 19.75
C ARG A 488 -34.87 -21.84 20.43
N PHE A 489 -35.58 -21.03 19.65
CA PHE A 489 -36.40 -19.91 20.12
C PHE A 489 -37.88 -20.03 19.70
N ASP A 490 -38.37 -21.24 19.41
CA ASP A 490 -39.77 -21.56 19.04
C ASP A 490 -40.37 -20.66 17.92
N GLY A 491 -39.51 -20.13 17.03
CA GLY A 491 -39.87 -19.20 15.96
C GLY A 491 -40.14 -17.74 16.39
N GLU A 492 -39.66 -17.31 17.55
CA GLU A 492 -39.87 -15.94 18.08
C GLU A 492 -38.88 -14.89 17.53
N LEU A 493 -37.84 -15.29 16.79
CA LEU A 493 -36.83 -14.40 16.19
C LEU A 493 -37.15 -14.05 14.74
N VAL A 494 -36.93 -12.79 14.34
CA VAL A 494 -37.01 -12.34 12.94
C VAL A 494 -35.62 -12.44 12.31
N VAL A 495 -35.37 -13.45 11.48
CA VAL A 495 -34.04 -13.67 10.89
C VAL A 495 -34.03 -13.28 9.42
N GLU A 496 -33.15 -12.35 9.04
CA GLU A 496 -32.97 -11.89 7.66
C GLU A 496 -31.53 -12.10 7.17
N ARG A 497 -31.37 -12.46 5.89
CA ARG A 497 -30.08 -12.62 5.22
C ARG A 497 -29.71 -11.34 4.50
N ALA A 498 -28.44 -10.96 4.51
CA ALA A 498 -27.97 -9.81 3.74
C ALA A 498 -26.61 -10.08 3.10
N HIS A 499 -26.48 -9.76 1.82
CA HIS A 499 -25.28 -9.94 1.03
C HIS A 499 -24.71 -8.58 0.58
N HIS A 500 -23.41 -8.36 0.85
CA HIS A 500 -22.69 -7.17 0.35
C HIS A 500 -22.30 -7.29 -1.14
N ILE A 501 -22.32 -8.52 -1.67
CA ILE A 501 -22.20 -8.87 -3.08
C ILE A 501 -23.32 -9.87 -3.36
N ARG A 502 -24.41 -9.44 -4.00
CA ARG A 502 -25.60 -10.29 -4.10
C ARG A 502 -25.41 -11.48 -5.04
N PRO A 503 -25.83 -12.70 -4.64
CA PRO A 503 -26.00 -13.81 -5.57
C PRO A 503 -27.25 -13.55 -6.44
N MET A 504 -27.06 -13.21 -7.72
CA MET A 504 -28.12 -12.86 -8.69
C MET A 504 -29.11 -13.99 -9.07
N VAL A 505 -29.21 -15.03 -8.25
CA VAL A 505 -30.11 -16.18 -8.41
C VAL A 505 -31.15 -16.26 -7.28
N ASP A 506 -30.99 -15.49 -6.20
CA ASP A 506 -32.02 -15.44 -5.15
C ASP A 506 -33.31 -14.72 -5.62
N PRO A 507 -34.51 -15.26 -5.35
CA PRO A 507 -35.77 -14.59 -5.63
C PRO A 507 -36.14 -13.46 -4.65
N ARG A 508 -35.42 -13.31 -3.52
CA ARG A 508 -35.50 -12.19 -2.57
C ARG A 508 -34.42 -11.15 -2.91
N ASP A 509 -34.67 -9.87 -2.60
CA ASP A 509 -33.59 -8.87 -2.62
C ASP A 509 -32.85 -8.90 -1.28
N GLU A 510 -31.92 -9.86 -1.13
CA GLU A 510 -31.06 -9.96 0.06
C GLU A 510 -29.95 -8.89 0.06
N SER A 511 -30.26 -7.65 -0.34
CA SER A 511 -29.39 -6.50 -0.12
C SER A 511 -29.46 -6.03 1.33
N VAL A 512 -28.36 -5.49 1.83
CA VAL A 512 -28.27 -4.90 3.19
C VAL A 512 -29.41 -3.89 3.46
N SER A 513 -29.84 -3.14 2.44
CA SER A 513 -30.91 -2.15 2.54
C SER A 513 -32.30 -2.79 2.68
N ALA A 514 -32.67 -3.72 1.79
CA ALA A 514 -33.99 -4.36 1.84
C ALA A 514 -34.12 -5.34 3.04
N SER A 515 -33.05 -5.98 3.46
CA SER A 515 -33.03 -6.80 4.68
C SER A 515 -33.13 -5.95 5.94
N ALA A 516 -32.54 -4.74 5.96
CA ALA A 516 -32.79 -3.76 7.02
C ALA A 516 -34.24 -3.24 7.00
N GLU A 517 -34.81 -2.96 5.82
CA GLU A 517 -36.22 -2.57 5.66
C GLU A 517 -37.16 -3.64 6.25
N GLN A 518 -36.94 -4.93 5.97
CA GLN A 518 -37.73 -6.03 6.52
C GLN A 518 -37.63 -6.14 8.06
N LEU A 519 -36.44 -5.97 8.64
CA LEU A 519 -36.27 -5.96 10.10
C LEU A 519 -37.00 -4.77 10.76
N VAL A 520 -37.00 -3.60 10.11
CA VAL A 520 -37.72 -2.40 10.60
C VAL A 520 -39.24 -2.53 10.41
N GLU A 521 -39.72 -3.07 9.29
CA GLU A 521 -41.15 -3.37 9.08
C GLU A 521 -41.69 -4.44 10.06
N ALA A 522 -40.81 -5.27 10.63
CA ALA A 522 -41.14 -6.26 11.65
C ALA A 522 -41.27 -5.67 13.08
N ASP A 523 -41.03 -4.36 13.28
CA ASP A 523 -41.21 -3.63 14.56
C ASP A 523 -40.31 -4.17 15.70
N VAL A 524 -39.07 -4.59 15.37
CA VAL A 524 -38.13 -5.17 16.37
C VAL A 524 -37.49 -4.15 17.30
N ASP A 525 -37.34 -4.48 18.59
CA ASP A 525 -36.70 -3.62 19.61
C ASP A 525 -35.16 -3.67 19.55
N VAL A 526 -34.61 -4.84 19.16
CA VAL A 526 -33.17 -5.13 19.10
C VAL A 526 -32.83 -5.89 17.82
N ILE A 527 -31.71 -5.55 17.18
CA ILE A 527 -31.13 -6.36 16.10
C ILE A 527 -29.77 -6.90 16.54
N VAL A 528 -29.57 -8.21 16.41
CA VAL A 528 -28.25 -8.85 16.49
C VAL A 528 -27.63 -8.85 15.10
N ASP A 529 -26.57 -8.09 14.92
CA ASP A 529 -25.75 -8.09 13.71
C ASP A 529 -24.77 -9.27 13.72
N ALA A 530 -24.99 -10.23 12.84
CA ALA A 530 -24.26 -11.48 12.80
C ALA A 530 -23.51 -11.63 11.48
N TYR A 531 -22.30 -11.06 11.42
CA TYR A 531 -21.46 -11.18 10.23
C TYR A 531 -20.86 -12.59 10.11
N THR A 532 -21.27 -13.33 9.07
CA THR A 532 -21.05 -14.79 8.96
C THR A 532 -19.67 -15.17 8.38
N SER A 533 -18.61 -14.40 8.69
CA SER A 533 -17.23 -14.83 8.51
C SER A 533 -16.65 -15.20 9.87
N HIS A 534 -15.89 -16.29 9.92
CA HIS A 534 -15.35 -16.81 11.18
C HIS A 534 -14.31 -15.90 11.85
N LEU A 535 -13.79 -14.90 11.15
CA LEU A 535 -12.84 -13.89 11.62
C LEU A 535 -13.34 -12.49 11.22
N HIS A 536 -13.06 -11.49 12.07
CA HIS A 536 -13.41 -10.10 11.81
C HIS A 536 -12.15 -9.27 11.48
N SER A 537 -12.27 -8.40 10.47
CA SER A 537 -11.35 -7.29 10.20
C SER A 537 -12.09 -5.97 10.41
N ASP A 538 -11.44 -4.96 10.97
CA ASP A 538 -12.02 -3.63 11.12
C ASP A 538 -12.35 -3.03 9.75
N ILE A 539 -11.39 -3.08 8.83
CA ILE A 539 -11.57 -2.51 7.49
C ILE A 539 -12.73 -3.21 6.78
N MET A 540 -12.80 -4.54 6.86
CA MET A 540 -13.79 -5.29 6.10
C MET A 540 -15.16 -5.38 6.75
N ASN A 541 -15.22 -5.60 8.07
CA ASN A 541 -16.47 -5.81 8.77
C ASN A 541 -17.05 -4.49 9.24
N GLU A 542 -16.26 -3.66 9.91
CA GLU A 542 -16.69 -2.41 10.56
C GLU A 542 -16.74 -1.25 9.54
N CYS A 543 -15.57 -0.78 9.10
CA CYS A 543 -15.42 0.47 8.33
C CYS A 543 -16.25 0.44 7.03
N MET A 544 -16.24 -0.70 6.32
CA MET A 544 -16.98 -0.86 5.06
C MET A 544 -18.43 -1.35 5.26
N LYS A 545 -18.62 -2.47 5.96
CA LYS A 545 -19.84 -3.27 5.88
C LYS A 545 -20.85 -2.93 6.98
N GLU A 546 -20.39 -2.70 8.21
CA GLU A 546 -21.21 -2.28 9.35
C GLU A 546 -21.75 -0.86 9.11
N LYS A 547 -20.91 0.06 8.62
CA LYS A 547 -21.35 1.41 8.23
C LYS A 547 -22.52 1.39 7.23
N ALA A 548 -22.43 0.58 6.18
CA ALA A 548 -23.49 0.46 5.17
C ALA A 548 -24.79 -0.18 5.72
N PHE A 549 -24.70 -0.91 6.83
CA PHE A 549 -25.86 -1.47 7.53
C PHE A 549 -26.50 -0.43 8.47
N HIS A 550 -25.72 0.29 9.27
CA HIS A 550 -26.24 1.40 10.11
C HIS A 550 -26.82 2.52 9.26
N GLU A 551 -26.20 2.90 8.13
CA GLU A 551 -26.77 3.90 7.21
C GLU A 551 -28.11 3.42 6.62
N ALA A 552 -28.28 2.11 6.37
CA ALA A 552 -29.57 1.56 5.94
C ALA A 552 -30.63 1.54 7.05
N LEU A 553 -30.24 1.29 8.31
CA LEU A 553 -31.14 1.38 9.47
C LEU A 553 -31.59 2.83 9.72
N ASP A 554 -30.67 3.80 9.64
CA ASP A 554 -30.94 5.24 9.72
C ASP A 554 -31.92 5.69 8.62
N GLU A 555 -31.74 5.23 7.37
CA GLU A 555 -32.61 5.59 6.24
C GLU A 555 -34.04 5.06 6.39
N HIS A 556 -34.24 3.90 7.01
CA HIS A 556 -35.56 3.33 7.33
C HIS A 556 -36.13 3.83 8.67
N GLY A 557 -35.35 4.57 9.47
CA GLY A 557 -35.81 5.22 10.69
C GLY A 557 -35.83 4.31 11.94
N TYR A 558 -34.90 3.35 12.01
CA TYR A 558 -34.73 2.50 13.19
C TYR A 558 -34.18 3.29 14.40
N GLU A 559 -34.93 3.34 15.49
CA GLU A 559 -34.49 3.94 16.77
C GLU A 559 -34.09 2.88 17.83
N GLY A 560 -34.10 1.59 17.49
CA GLY A 560 -33.83 0.46 18.39
C GLY A 560 -32.34 0.19 18.63
N ARG A 561 -32.02 -0.89 19.37
CA ARG A 561 -30.63 -1.23 19.72
C ARG A 561 -30.00 -2.17 18.68
N VAL A 562 -28.70 -2.07 18.44
CA VAL A 562 -27.92 -3.03 17.65
C VAL A 562 -26.86 -3.68 18.53
N LEU A 563 -26.62 -4.98 18.36
CA LEU A 563 -25.64 -5.79 19.09
C LEU A 563 -24.78 -6.58 18.10
N GLU A 564 -23.45 -6.50 18.19
CA GLU A 564 -22.54 -7.27 17.31
C GLU A 564 -22.31 -8.69 17.86
N ALA A 565 -22.56 -9.72 17.05
CA ALA A 565 -22.19 -11.10 17.35
C ALA A 565 -20.69 -11.33 17.09
N GLY A 566 -20.03 -12.05 17.99
CA GLY A 566 -18.58 -12.27 17.91
C GLY A 566 -18.13 -13.18 16.75
N PRO A 567 -16.83 -13.15 16.39
CA PRO A 567 -16.23 -13.99 15.35
C PRO A 567 -16.31 -15.47 15.71
N SER A 568 -17.15 -16.21 14.98
CA SER A 568 -17.49 -17.61 15.30
C SER A 568 -16.30 -18.59 15.26
N GLY A 569 -15.22 -18.25 14.53
CA GLY A 569 -13.99 -19.03 14.47
C GLY A 569 -13.18 -19.08 15.77
N LEU A 570 -13.46 -18.18 16.72
CA LEU A 570 -12.79 -18.16 18.03
C LEU A 570 -13.51 -19.02 19.09
N THR A 571 -14.67 -19.61 18.76
CA THR A 571 -15.45 -20.44 19.69
C THR A 571 -14.82 -21.83 19.91
N ASP A 572 -15.02 -22.38 21.12
CA ASP A 572 -14.71 -23.79 21.39
C ASP A 572 -15.49 -24.73 20.44
N THR A 573 -16.76 -24.42 20.14
CA THR A 573 -17.59 -25.15 19.17
C THR A 573 -16.92 -25.27 17.81
N PHE A 574 -16.43 -24.16 17.25
CA PHE A 574 -15.69 -24.17 16.00
C PHE A 574 -14.42 -25.01 16.13
N ALA A 575 -13.61 -24.75 17.15
CA ALA A 575 -12.33 -25.43 17.34
C ALA A 575 -12.45 -26.95 17.44
N GLN A 576 -13.41 -27.45 18.22
CA GLN A 576 -13.64 -28.89 18.38
C GLN A 576 -14.18 -29.54 17.10
N GLY A 577 -15.26 -29.02 16.53
CA GLY A 577 -15.91 -29.64 15.37
C GLY A 577 -15.08 -29.52 14.09
N MET A 578 -14.29 -28.45 13.94
CA MET A 578 -13.36 -28.28 12.83
C MET A 578 -12.18 -29.24 12.94
N ALA A 579 -11.64 -29.45 14.14
CA ALA A 579 -10.62 -30.48 14.37
C ALA A 579 -11.13 -31.89 14.09
N ASP A 580 -12.39 -32.19 14.42
CA ASP A 580 -13.02 -33.47 14.08
C ASP A 580 -13.20 -33.63 12.56
N ALA A 581 -13.67 -32.60 11.85
CA ALA A 581 -13.83 -32.64 10.39
C ALA A 581 -12.49 -32.70 9.63
N ILE A 582 -11.43 -32.08 10.15
CA ILE A 582 -10.05 -32.20 9.63
C ILE A 582 -9.51 -33.62 9.87
N ALA A 583 -9.74 -34.19 11.06
CA ALA A 583 -9.35 -35.57 11.37
C ALA A 583 -10.07 -36.59 10.47
N ASP A 584 -11.37 -36.40 10.20
CA ASP A 584 -12.12 -37.23 9.27
C ASP A 584 -11.59 -37.12 7.83
N LYS A 585 -11.27 -35.91 7.32
CA LYS A 585 -10.57 -35.75 6.03
C LYS A 585 -9.26 -36.52 5.99
N LEU A 586 -8.45 -36.46 7.06
CA LEU A 586 -7.17 -37.17 7.15
C LEU A 586 -7.30 -38.69 7.06
N THR A 587 -8.47 -39.28 7.39
CA THR A 587 -8.70 -40.74 7.22
C THR A 587 -8.69 -41.22 5.77
N ALA A 588 -8.89 -40.32 4.80
CA ALA A 588 -8.84 -40.66 3.37
C ALA A 588 -7.41 -40.87 2.85
N TYR A 589 -6.39 -40.38 3.56
CA TYR A 589 -4.99 -40.37 3.13
C TYR A 589 -4.16 -41.50 3.79
N PRO A 590 -3.05 -41.94 3.17
CA PRO A 590 -2.27 -43.08 3.66
C PRO A 590 -1.64 -42.83 5.04
N GLN A 591 -2.13 -43.55 6.06
CA GLN A 591 -1.65 -43.49 7.45
C GLN A 591 -0.22 -44.05 7.67
N SER A 592 0.55 -44.21 6.59
CA SER A 592 1.92 -44.75 6.57
C SER A 592 2.98 -43.71 6.19
N GLU A 593 2.57 -42.50 5.84
CA GLU A 593 3.43 -41.41 5.36
C GLU A 593 3.59 -40.32 6.44
N ASP A 594 4.72 -39.62 6.40
CA ASP A 594 5.00 -38.49 7.30
C ASP A 594 4.31 -37.25 6.71
N VAL A 595 3.17 -36.84 7.29
CA VAL A 595 2.29 -35.81 6.72
C VAL A 595 2.61 -34.41 7.26
N TRP A 596 2.78 -33.44 6.37
CA TRP A 596 2.70 -32.02 6.70
C TRP A 596 1.25 -31.54 6.51
N LEU A 597 0.61 -31.09 7.58
CA LEU A 597 -0.75 -30.52 7.55
C LEU A 597 -0.65 -28.99 7.60
N SER A 598 -0.93 -28.36 6.46
CA SER A 598 -1.09 -26.90 6.36
C SER A 598 -2.54 -26.54 6.68
N LEU A 599 -2.76 -25.78 7.75
CA LEU A 599 -4.06 -25.16 8.05
C LEU A 599 -4.05 -23.73 7.50
N THR A 600 -4.76 -23.53 6.39
CA THR A 600 -4.65 -22.32 5.58
C THR A 600 -5.73 -21.29 5.91
N HIS A 601 -5.26 -20.05 6.12
CA HIS A 601 -6.05 -18.83 6.22
C HIS A 601 -5.97 -17.98 4.95
N HIS A 602 -6.88 -17.01 4.82
CA HIS A 602 -6.66 -15.90 3.91
C HIS A 602 -5.53 -15.00 4.48
N GLY A 603 -4.55 -14.63 3.65
CA GLY A 603 -3.41 -13.83 4.11
C GLY A 603 -3.77 -12.35 4.34
N ALA A 604 -3.08 -11.69 5.28
CA ALA A 604 -3.21 -10.25 5.55
C ALA A 604 -1.91 -9.66 6.12
N ASP A 605 -1.70 -8.35 5.95
CA ASP A 605 -0.54 -7.62 6.48
C ASP A 605 -0.67 -7.39 8.00
N PRO A 606 0.29 -7.82 8.85
CA PRO A 606 0.22 -7.60 10.29
C PRO A 606 0.38 -6.13 10.71
N ASP A 607 0.87 -5.24 9.83
CA ASP A 607 0.93 -3.77 10.02
C ASP A 607 -0.31 -3.04 9.44
N LEU A 608 -1.40 -3.77 9.15
CA LEU A 608 -2.70 -3.21 8.80
C LEU A 608 -3.32 -2.43 9.99
N ASP A 609 -3.24 -1.10 9.93
CA ASP A 609 -3.91 -0.18 10.87
C ASP A 609 -5.38 0.07 10.43
N SER A 610 -6.31 -0.03 11.37
CA SER A 610 -7.74 0.28 11.20
C SER A 610 -7.96 1.77 10.98
N GLN A 611 -8.53 2.14 9.83
CA GLN A 611 -8.77 3.54 9.50
C GLN A 611 -10.00 4.13 10.20
N CYS A 612 -10.92 3.31 10.73
CA CYS A 612 -12.10 3.79 11.44
C CYS A 612 -11.98 3.79 12.98
N ARG A 613 -11.28 2.82 13.61
CA ARG A 613 -11.22 2.69 15.08
C ARG A 613 -9.83 3.00 15.73
N ASP A 614 -8.91 3.67 15.01
CA ASP A 614 -7.56 4.14 15.47
C ASP A 614 -6.74 3.07 16.23
N ARG A 615 -6.87 1.81 15.78
CA ARG A 615 -6.27 0.60 16.37
C ARG A 615 -5.59 -0.24 15.28
N LYS A 616 -4.85 -1.30 15.63
CA LYS A 616 -4.48 -2.32 14.63
C LYS A 616 -5.69 -3.16 14.29
N ASP A 617 -5.82 -3.54 13.02
CA ASP A 617 -6.85 -4.48 12.59
C ASP A 617 -6.69 -5.83 13.35
N PRO A 618 -7.75 -6.37 13.96
CA PRO A 618 -7.66 -7.55 14.80
C PRO A 618 -7.44 -8.84 14.01
N TYR A 619 -7.75 -8.87 12.71
CA TYR A 619 -7.82 -10.09 11.90
C TYR A 619 -6.61 -11.01 12.05
N VAL A 620 -5.40 -10.47 11.93
CA VAL A 620 -4.14 -11.25 12.05
C VAL A 620 -3.92 -11.81 13.47
N ASN A 621 -4.48 -11.20 14.50
CA ASN A 621 -4.45 -11.78 15.85
C ASN A 621 -5.54 -12.87 16.02
N GLN A 622 -6.66 -12.73 15.31
CA GLN A 622 -7.74 -13.72 15.31
C GLN A 622 -7.37 -14.98 14.52
N THR A 623 -6.68 -14.87 13.37
CA THR A 623 -6.17 -16.05 12.62
C THR A 623 -5.27 -16.91 13.50
N MET A 624 -4.31 -16.30 14.21
CA MET A 624 -3.40 -16.99 15.13
C MET A 624 -4.13 -17.65 16.31
N ALA A 625 -5.17 -17.01 16.86
CA ALA A 625 -5.99 -17.59 17.92
C ALA A 625 -6.85 -18.76 17.43
N MET A 626 -7.49 -18.62 16.27
CA MET A 626 -8.26 -19.68 15.59
C MET A 626 -7.38 -20.90 15.30
N PHE A 627 -6.17 -20.68 14.76
CA PHE A 627 -5.20 -21.75 14.52
C PHE A 627 -4.80 -22.45 15.82
N ALA A 628 -4.40 -21.71 16.86
CA ALA A 628 -3.98 -22.30 18.13
C ALA A 628 -5.11 -23.11 18.82
N ASN A 629 -6.37 -22.66 18.70
CA ASN A 629 -7.52 -23.37 19.22
C ASN A 629 -7.79 -24.67 18.44
N VAL A 630 -7.71 -24.65 17.10
CA VAL A 630 -7.88 -25.86 16.26
C VAL A 630 -6.71 -26.82 16.41
N GLU A 631 -5.47 -26.34 16.55
CA GLU A 631 -4.28 -27.15 16.82
C GLU A 631 -4.41 -27.87 18.18
N ALA A 632 -4.74 -27.14 19.26
CA ALA A 632 -4.95 -27.72 20.58
C ALA A 632 -6.16 -28.69 20.64
N ALA A 633 -7.15 -28.51 19.77
CA ALA A 633 -8.22 -29.48 19.57
C ALA A 633 -7.71 -30.73 18.83
N LEU A 634 -6.97 -30.58 17.72
CA LEU A 634 -6.37 -31.66 16.93
C LEU A 634 -5.43 -32.57 17.74
N ASP A 635 -4.72 -32.01 18.71
CA ASP A 635 -3.87 -32.72 19.69
C ASP A 635 -4.60 -33.84 20.46
N ASN A 636 -5.94 -33.76 20.56
CA ASN A 636 -6.79 -34.75 21.22
C ASN A 636 -7.37 -35.81 20.25
N ARG A 637 -7.09 -35.70 18.95
CA ARG A 637 -7.58 -36.62 17.90
C ARG A 637 -6.50 -37.63 17.50
N SER A 638 -6.92 -38.78 16.98
CA SER A 638 -6.00 -39.84 16.53
C SER A 638 -5.50 -39.60 15.12
N LEU A 639 -4.63 -38.60 14.94
CA LEU A 639 -3.98 -38.29 13.66
C LEU A 639 -2.97 -39.37 13.24
N ALA A 640 -2.42 -39.26 12.03
CA ALA A 640 -1.36 -40.16 11.59
C ALA A 640 -0.08 -39.97 12.47
N PRO A 641 0.72 -41.02 12.73
CA PRO A 641 1.71 -41.00 13.82
C PRO A 641 2.81 -39.92 13.73
N ASN A 642 3.05 -39.39 12.52
CA ASN A 642 4.07 -38.40 12.21
C ASN A 642 3.46 -37.16 11.49
N THR A 643 2.18 -36.83 11.76
CA THR A 643 1.60 -35.56 11.29
C THR A 643 2.26 -34.37 12.00
N SER A 644 2.71 -33.37 11.25
CA SER A 644 3.11 -32.06 11.76
C SER A 644 2.08 -31.01 11.31
N ILE A 645 1.64 -30.13 12.21
CA ILE A 645 0.59 -29.12 11.95
C ILE A 645 1.24 -27.74 11.85
N HIS A 646 0.86 -26.95 10.85
CA HIS A 646 1.45 -25.62 10.60
C HIS A 646 0.39 -24.63 10.11
N GLN A 647 0.49 -23.37 10.55
CA GLN A 647 -0.32 -22.29 10.00
C GLN A 647 0.26 -21.81 8.66
N VAL A 648 -0.61 -21.58 7.68
CA VAL A 648 -0.23 -21.08 6.35
C VAL A 648 -1.13 -19.91 5.94
N TYR A 649 -0.55 -18.89 5.30
CA TYR A 649 -1.29 -17.80 4.67
C TYR A 649 -1.35 -18.00 3.16
N GLY A 650 -2.58 -18.15 2.63
CA GLY A 650 -2.85 -18.21 1.19
C GLY A 650 -2.85 -16.83 0.52
N ALA A 651 -3.21 -16.80 -0.76
CA ALA A 651 -3.40 -15.60 -1.59
C ALA A 651 -2.17 -14.70 -1.77
N GLY A 652 -0.99 -15.07 -1.25
CA GLY A 652 0.28 -14.39 -1.53
C GLY A 652 0.56 -13.14 -0.68
N ALA A 653 0.03 -13.07 0.54
CA ALA A 653 0.50 -12.10 1.54
C ALA A 653 1.89 -12.50 2.06
N ASP A 654 2.85 -11.56 2.07
CA ASP A 654 4.12 -11.71 2.79
C ASP A 654 3.86 -11.52 4.29
N ASP A 655 4.34 -12.42 5.17
CA ASP A 655 4.49 -12.13 6.60
C ASP A 655 5.85 -11.43 6.84
N PRO A 656 5.88 -10.13 7.20
CA PRO A 656 7.11 -9.37 7.40
C PRO A 656 7.95 -9.78 8.63
N ASP A 657 7.45 -10.63 9.53
CA ASP A 657 8.19 -11.14 10.71
C ASP A 657 8.64 -12.62 10.55
N ASP A 658 8.44 -13.25 9.39
CA ASP A 658 8.74 -14.67 9.08
C ASP A 658 8.07 -15.67 10.09
N GLY A 659 6.88 -15.35 10.62
CA GLY A 659 6.20 -16.11 11.69
C GLY A 659 5.20 -17.16 11.21
N ILE A 660 4.51 -16.91 10.09
CA ILE A 660 3.54 -17.79 9.43
C ILE A 660 4.05 -18.11 8.02
N TYR A 661 3.95 -19.37 7.58
CA TYR A 661 4.50 -19.77 6.28
C TYR A 661 3.63 -19.30 5.11
N SER A 662 4.28 -18.83 4.05
CA SER A 662 3.67 -18.85 2.71
C SER A 662 3.58 -20.30 2.16
N PRO A 663 2.74 -20.60 1.16
CA PRO A 663 2.54 -21.99 0.72
C PRO A 663 3.78 -22.58 0.01
N THR A 664 4.59 -21.73 -0.62
CA THR A 664 5.88 -22.16 -1.20
C THR A 664 6.90 -22.50 -0.11
N GLU A 665 6.92 -21.77 1.00
CA GLU A 665 7.75 -22.08 2.17
C GLU A 665 7.27 -23.31 2.94
N ALA A 666 5.96 -23.54 3.04
CA ALA A 666 5.42 -24.77 3.59
C ALA A 666 5.93 -26.00 2.80
N VAL A 667 5.90 -25.94 1.47
CA VAL A 667 6.49 -26.96 0.59
C VAL A 667 8.00 -27.11 0.80
N GLU A 668 8.74 -26.00 0.89
CA GLU A 668 10.18 -26.07 1.15
C GLU A 668 10.49 -26.72 2.52
N ASN A 669 9.74 -26.38 3.57
CA ASN A 669 9.98 -26.87 4.92
C ASN A 669 9.53 -28.33 5.08
N ALA A 670 8.43 -28.75 4.44
CA ALA A 670 8.05 -30.15 4.31
C ALA A 670 9.19 -30.98 3.69
N SER A 671 9.72 -30.54 2.55
CA SER A 671 10.85 -31.19 1.86
C SER A 671 12.12 -31.22 2.71
N LYS A 672 12.47 -30.12 3.40
CA LYS A 672 13.64 -30.02 4.31
C LYS A 672 13.52 -30.94 5.54
N GLN A 673 12.30 -31.17 6.04
CA GLN A 673 12.04 -32.02 7.21
C GLN A 673 11.84 -33.49 6.84
N GLY A 674 11.58 -33.80 5.56
CA GLY A 674 11.49 -35.16 5.03
C GLY A 674 10.07 -35.70 4.88
N HIS A 675 9.05 -34.83 4.93
CA HIS A 675 7.66 -35.19 4.68
C HIS A 675 7.48 -35.60 3.20
N GLU A 676 6.82 -36.74 2.97
CA GLU A 676 6.52 -37.23 1.62
C GLU A 676 5.18 -36.67 1.09
N LEU A 677 4.24 -36.34 1.99
CA LEU A 677 2.93 -35.77 1.69
C LEU A 677 2.71 -34.43 2.43
N LEU A 678 2.24 -33.42 1.71
CA LEU A 678 1.67 -32.18 2.26
C LEU A 678 0.18 -32.13 1.94
N LEU A 679 -0.65 -31.99 2.97
CA LEU A 679 -2.09 -31.78 2.87
C LEU A 679 -2.41 -30.34 3.26
N ASP A 680 -2.97 -29.58 2.34
CA ASP A 680 -3.40 -28.20 2.55
C ASP A 680 -4.92 -28.15 2.72
N VAL A 681 -5.34 -27.61 3.85
CA VAL A 681 -6.73 -27.51 4.25
C VAL A 681 -7.08 -26.02 4.43
N PRO A 682 -7.63 -25.36 3.39
CA PRO A 682 -8.25 -24.05 3.52
C PRO A 682 -9.51 -24.19 4.38
N TYR A 683 -9.35 -23.97 5.68
CA TYR A 683 -10.38 -24.24 6.69
C TYR A 683 -11.14 -22.98 7.13
N GLU A 684 -10.57 -21.80 6.88
CA GLU A 684 -11.22 -20.52 7.18
C GLU A 684 -12.50 -20.35 6.33
N LEU A 685 -12.39 -20.40 5.01
CA LEU A 685 -13.54 -20.21 4.11
C LEU A 685 -14.52 -21.41 4.15
N PRO A 686 -15.83 -21.18 3.98
CA PRO A 686 -16.86 -22.22 4.12
C PRO A 686 -17.17 -22.98 2.81
N GLY A 687 -16.61 -22.58 1.68
CA GLY A 687 -17.03 -23.08 0.36
C GLY A 687 -16.07 -22.69 -0.76
N ASP A 688 -16.14 -23.41 -1.87
CA ASP A 688 -15.14 -23.31 -2.93
C ASP A 688 -15.45 -22.19 -3.94
N GLY A 689 -14.72 -21.08 -3.85
CA GLY A 689 -14.89 -19.85 -4.64
C GLY A 689 -13.55 -19.26 -5.09
N PHE A 690 -13.54 -18.02 -5.59
CA PHE A 690 -12.34 -17.47 -6.24
C PHE A 690 -11.10 -17.44 -5.32
N ASP A 691 -11.28 -17.15 -4.02
CA ASP A 691 -10.16 -17.06 -3.08
C ASP A 691 -9.41 -18.38 -2.88
N ASN A 692 -10.08 -19.53 -2.93
CA ASN A 692 -9.43 -20.82 -2.72
C ASN A 692 -9.26 -21.65 -4.01
N LEU A 693 -10.18 -21.56 -4.98
CA LEU A 693 -10.06 -22.19 -6.30
C LEU A 693 -9.05 -21.45 -7.21
N VAL A 694 -8.81 -20.16 -6.98
CA VAL A 694 -7.86 -19.33 -7.75
C VAL A 694 -6.75 -18.77 -6.86
N ASN A 695 -7.02 -17.79 -5.97
CA ASN A 695 -5.96 -17.01 -5.30
C ASN A 695 -4.99 -17.90 -4.50
N HIS A 696 -5.50 -18.80 -3.65
CA HIS A 696 -4.68 -19.77 -2.92
C HIS A 696 -3.86 -20.68 -3.83
N ARG A 697 -4.49 -21.26 -4.86
CA ARG A 697 -3.82 -22.15 -5.83
C ARG A 697 -2.74 -21.45 -6.64
N LEU A 698 -2.93 -20.18 -7.00
CA LEU A 698 -1.90 -19.37 -7.67
C LEU A 698 -0.73 -19.04 -6.72
N SER A 699 -0.97 -18.92 -5.41
CA SER A 699 0.10 -18.72 -4.41
C SER A 699 1.02 -19.96 -4.20
N TYR A 700 0.70 -21.10 -4.81
CA TYR A 700 1.64 -22.22 -5.04
C TYR A 700 2.53 -22.04 -6.29
N ASP A 701 2.64 -20.83 -6.85
CA ASP A 701 3.31 -20.53 -8.13
C ASP A 701 2.78 -21.41 -9.29
N LEU A 702 1.46 -21.53 -9.41
CA LEU A 702 0.81 -22.14 -10.57
C LEU A 702 0.69 -21.12 -11.72
N ASP A 703 0.61 -21.64 -12.95
CA ASP A 703 0.49 -20.82 -14.17
C ASP A 703 -0.99 -20.68 -14.54
N PRO A 704 -1.63 -19.50 -14.38
CA PRO A 704 -3.08 -19.32 -14.58
C PRO A 704 -3.54 -19.68 -16.00
N ARG A 705 -2.61 -19.72 -16.97
CA ARG A 705 -2.87 -20.16 -18.35
C ARG A 705 -3.04 -21.70 -18.49
N GLN A 706 -2.95 -22.43 -17.38
CA GLN A 706 -3.12 -23.89 -17.28
C GLN A 706 -4.28 -24.26 -16.33
N ALA A 707 -5.18 -23.31 -16.03
CA ALA A 707 -6.39 -23.53 -15.27
C ALA A 707 -7.48 -24.30 -16.08
N PRO A 708 -8.50 -24.91 -15.42
CA PRO A 708 -8.66 -25.03 -13.97
C PRO A 708 -7.56 -25.88 -13.33
N HIS A 709 -7.17 -25.53 -12.10
CA HIS A 709 -6.12 -26.24 -11.36
C HIS A 709 -6.65 -27.35 -10.45
N TYR A 710 -7.96 -27.57 -10.42
CA TYR A 710 -8.66 -28.50 -9.55
C TYR A 710 -9.30 -29.65 -10.34
N ASP A 711 -9.72 -30.71 -9.64
CA ASP A 711 -10.45 -31.86 -10.18
C ASP A 711 -11.95 -31.83 -9.82
N ALA A 712 -12.67 -32.92 -10.12
CA ALA A 712 -14.11 -33.01 -9.91
C ALA A 712 -14.55 -33.04 -8.43
N ASP A 713 -13.62 -33.22 -7.49
CA ASP A 713 -13.86 -33.14 -6.04
C ASP A 713 -13.31 -31.81 -5.45
N TYR A 714 -13.06 -30.83 -6.33
CA TYR A 714 -12.44 -29.53 -6.03
C TYR A 714 -11.09 -29.63 -5.29
N GLN A 715 -10.30 -30.66 -5.58
CA GLN A 715 -8.95 -30.86 -5.05
C GLN A 715 -7.87 -30.54 -6.09
N THR A 716 -6.69 -30.12 -5.64
CA THR A 716 -5.52 -29.91 -6.51
C THR A 716 -4.37 -30.78 -6.06
N HIS A 717 -3.96 -31.70 -6.94
CA HIS A 717 -2.82 -32.58 -6.72
C HIS A 717 -1.62 -32.12 -7.56
N LEU A 718 -0.49 -31.86 -6.92
CA LEU A 718 0.77 -31.46 -7.56
C LEU A 718 1.99 -32.05 -6.84
N THR A 719 3.15 -32.05 -7.48
CA THR A 719 4.40 -32.55 -6.86
C THR A 719 5.49 -31.50 -6.97
N ARG A 720 6.09 -31.08 -5.84
CA ARG A 720 7.19 -30.10 -5.79
C ARG A 720 8.22 -30.54 -4.76
N GLN A 721 9.51 -30.37 -5.09
CA GLN A 721 10.64 -30.71 -4.22
C GLN A 721 10.61 -32.16 -3.65
N ASN A 722 10.01 -33.10 -4.39
CA ASN A 722 9.71 -34.50 -4.01
C ASN A 722 8.65 -34.70 -2.91
N VAL A 723 7.90 -33.66 -2.58
CA VAL A 723 6.68 -33.72 -1.75
C VAL A 723 5.48 -33.83 -2.69
N GLU A 724 4.59 -34.80 -2.46
CA GLU A 724 3.25 -34.81 -3.07
C GLU A 724 2.35 -33.86 -2.28
N ILE A 725 1.62 -32.98 -2.97
CA ILE A 725 0.87 -31.88 -2.37
C ILE A 725 -0.58 -32.01 -2.82
N THR A 726 -1.49 -32.02 -1.85
CA THR A 726 -2.94 -32.01 -2.08
C THR A 726 -3.55 -30.81 -1.40
N ILE A 727 -4.10 -29.87 -2.18
CA ILE A 727 -4.95 -28.78 -1.69
C ILE A 727 -6.39 -29.26 -1.74
N THR A 728 -7.06 -29.26 -0.60
CA THR A 728 -8.42 -29.81 -0.45
C THR A 728 -9.52 -28.79 -0.72
N SER A 729 -10.74 -29.28 -0.99
CA SER A 729 -11.97 -28.50 -0.94
C SER A 729 -12.19 -27.91 0.46
N SER A 730 -12.65 -26.66 0.52
CA SER A 730 -13.02 -25.90 1.72
C SER A 730 -14.49 -26.06 2.12
N ALA A 731 -15.32 -26.63 1.24
CA ALA A 731 -16.73 -26.97 1.49
C ALA A 731 -16.86 -28.15 2.46
N PHE A 732 -16.60 -27.89 3.75
CA PHE A 732 -16.74 -28.86 4.83
C PHE A 732 -17.01 -28.20 6.19
N GLY A 733 -17.46 -29.02 7.15
CA GLY A 733 -17.73 -28.58 8.52
C GLY A 733 -18.98 -27.68 8.66
N HIS A 734 -19.87 -27.64 7.66
CA HIS A 734 -21.01 -26.71 7.60
C HIS A 734 -21.90 -26.73 8.86
N GLU A 735 -22.08 -27.90 9.48
CA GLU A 735 -22.80 -28.08 10.75
C GLU A 735 -22.08 -27.37 11.93
N THR A 736 -20.77 -27.56 12.06
CA THR A 736 -19.94 -26.86 13.04
C THR A 736 -19.92 -25.36 12.81
N ARG A 737 -19.80 -24.92 11.55
CA ARG A 737 -19.79 -23.50 11.17
C ARG A 737 -21.10 -22.81 11.54
N ALA A 738 -22.23 -23.49 11.30
CA ALA A 738 -23.56 -23.00 11.66
C ALA A 738 -23.72 -22.93 13.19
N GLN A 739 -23.42 -24.01 13.93
CA GLN A 739 -23.55 -24.01 15.39
C GLN A 739 -22.64 -22.96 16.04
N ALA A 740 -21.39 -22.80 15.58
CA ALA A 740 -20.48 -21.79 16.09
C ALA A 740 -20.97 -20.34 15.86
N GLN A 741 -21.74 -20.09 14.79
CA GLN A 741 -22.36 -18.78 14.55
C GLN A 741 -23.64 -18.60 15.38
N VAL A 742 -24.43 -19.65 15.59
CA VAL A 742 -25.57 -19.64 16.51
C VAL A 742 -25.11 -19.37 17.94
N ASP A 743 -23.98 -19.94 18.34
CA ASP A 743 -23.40 -19.71 19.67
C ASP A 743 -23.02 -18.23 19.84
N THR A 744 -22.30 -17.60 18.90
CA THR A 744 -21.96 -16.17 19.04
C THR A 744 -23.14 -15.21 18.86
N ILE A 745 -24.21 -15.62 18.17
CA ILE A 745 -25.48 -14.89 18.13
C ILE A 745 -26.13 -14.89 19.53
N VAL A 746 -26.18 -16.04 20.21
CA VAL A 746 -26.82 -16.12 21.53
C VAL A 746 -25.94 -15.53 22.63
N ASP A 747 -24.62 -15.67 22.57
CA ASP A 747 -23.68 -14.98 23.48
C ASP A 747 -23.86 -13.43 23.41
N ALA A 748 -24.24 -12.89 22.24
CA ALA A 748 -24.58 -11.47 22.08
C ALA A 748 -26.00 -11.12 22.61
N MET A 749 -26.90 -12.10 22.70
CA MET A 749 -28.25 -11.96 23.28
C MET A 749 -28.29 -12.19 24.80
N ASP A 750 -27.31 -12.87 25.40
CA ASP A 750 -27.29 -13.15 26.85
C ASP A 750 -27.54 -11.90 27.74
N PRO A 751 -27.00 -10.69 27.43
CA PRO A 751 -27.33 -9.46 28.16
C PRO A 751 -28.78 -8.96 28.04
N LEU A 752 -29.63 -9.63 27.26
CA LEU A 752 -31.09 -9.44 27.21
C LEU A 752 -31.81 -10.37 28.20
N PHE A 753 -31.21 -11.50 28.54
CA PHE A 753 -31.81 -12.56 29.35
C PHE A 753 -31.30 -12.61 30.81
N GLU A 754 -30.25 -11.85 31.16
CA GLU A 754 -29.75 -11.66 32.53
C GLU A 754 -30.70 -10.83 33.43
N THR A 755 -31.90 -11.36 33.66
CA THR A 755 -32.77 -10.91 34.77
C THR A 755 -32.09 -11.15 36.13
N GLU A 756 -32.27 -10.24 37.08
CA GLU A 756 -31.52 -10.19 38.37
C GLU A 756 -31.41 -11.57 39.06
N THR A 757 -30.21 -12.15 39.07
CA THR A 757 -29.87 -13.23 40.03
C THR A 757 -29.38 -12.62 41.35
N ASP A 758 -30.34 -12.54 42.28
CA ASP A 758 -30.34 -11.94 43.63
C ASP A 758 -29.04 -12.02 44.47
N THR A 759 -28.85 -11.03 45.35
CA THR A 759 -27.59 -10.65 46.03
C THR A 759 -27.01 -11.60 47.08
#